data_AF-A0A931UVV5-F1
#
_entry.id   AF-A0A931UVV5-F1
#
_cell.length_a   1.000
_cell.length_b   1.000
_cell.length_c   1.000
_cell.angle_alpha   90.00
_cell.angle_beta   90.00
_cell.angle_gamma   90.00
#
_symmetry.space_group_name_H-M   'P 1'
#
loop_
_entity.id
_entity.type
_entity.pdbx_description
1 polymer ?
#
loop_
_entity_poly.entity_id
_entity_poly.type
_entity_poly.pdbx_seq_one_letter_code
_entity_poly.pdbx_strand_id
1 'polypeptide(L)'
;MRTPKGWTYAGVHAGIKAVRRDLALFASEAPCVAAALLTQNKAKAAPIVDLAPRLPGEGFRALVINSGNANALTGEAGVADVRALNAGFAGALGVQADQVISTSTGVIGVRLPAAKLIAAAPRAIEALRSGIEAAAEAILTTDTRPKLAHRVVRVGGRDVTIAACAKGSGMIAPQPATMLAVLPTDAPILLHDLQAILARATAGTFGDLVIDGETSTNDAVFALANGLAGGAPLEGRELHAFADATHELCEELARSIAEDGEGATKSIEVLVDAAADGESARELAHAVAGSILVKTAVFGADPNWGRVLAAMGARAAARDLAFDPARATVRIQGVTVFAKGEPIAFDPPSLKARMREPRVRIDVDLGLGAHQGRGLGCDLSYDYVKINADYTSLITASAEGVVTKDDRLTNYTPGFKRALLVEALSYIAKFAGKRAVVCVRGDALVKDSLKATFAADINLLDAAGLLPIVVHGGGEEITRTLEKLGASRREIVRSEGGPLGHEVGEADPKMVEMVLTGRVSNELVSLLNQEQARAVGISGKDGGLLRAKRSEGRHGEIVSVDVTLLELLLGKEYVPVISPIGLGDDGEGYSLDTHAAAAEIAVALKADKLILIADAPGILQEGELISEMTAAQLSEKIAQGIVVGGMLELAHSALRAIAGGVARVHVVDGRVPHGVIAELFTDRGVGTLITP
;
A
#
# COMPACT_ATOMS: atom_id res chain seq x y z
N MET A 1 3.26 -18.12 -10.82
CA MET A 1 4.28 -18.92 -10.09
C MET A 1 3.99 -20.40 -10.27
N ARG A 2 4.98 -21.30 -10.39
CA ARG A 2 4.70 -22.76 -10.39
C ARG A 2 4.48 -23.23 -8.95
N THR A 3 3.44 -24.02 -8.73
CA THR A 3 3.10 -24.53 -7.41
C THR A 3 3.31 -26.04 -7.30
N PRO A 4 3.63 -26.56 -6.09
CA PRO A 4 3.88 -27.98 -5.92
C PRO A 4 2.59 -28.78 -6.01
N LYS A 5 2.69 -30.01 -6.52
CA LYS A 5 1.56 -30.91 -6.72
C LYS A 5 0.80 -31.17 -5.42
N GLY A 6 -0.52 -31.19 -5.51
CA GLY A 6 -1.45 -31.43 -4.41
C GLY A 6 -1.35 -30.43 -3.26
N TRP A 7 -0.91 -29.20 -3.54
CA TRP A 7 -1.09 -28.05 -2.67
C TRP A 7 -2.14 -27.10 -3.22
N THR A 8 -2.99 -26.62 -2.32
CA THR A 8 -3.95 -25.55 -2.58
C THR A 8 -3.89 -24.50 -1.48
N TYR A 9 -4.26 -23.28 -1.81
CA TYR A 9 -4.09 -22.12 -0.96
C TYR A 9 -5.33 -21.22 -1.03
N ALA A 10 -5.63 -20.56 0.08
CA ALA A 10 -6.66 -19.54 0.14
C ALA A 10 -6.21 -18.37 1.01
N GLY A 11 -6.70 -17.18 0.66
CA GLY A 11 -6.58 -15.98 1.46
C GLY A 11 -7.92 -15.24 1.48
N VAL A 12 -8.51 -15.09 2.66
CA VAL A 12 -9.82 -14.49 2.83
C VAL A 12 -9.82 -13.40 3.90
N HIS A 13 -10.86 -12.58 3.88
CA HIS A 13 -11.17 -11.64 4.95
C HIS A 13 -12.10 -12.29 5.97
N ALA A 14 -11.54 -12.64 7.12
CA ALA A 14 -12.23 -13.13 8.30
C ALA A 14 -12.60 -12.00 9.27
N GLY A 15 -12.10 -10.78 9.06
CA GLY A 15 -12.52 -9.58 9.77
C GLY A 15 -11.74 -9.29 11.04
N ILE A 16 -10.50 -9.77 11.16
CA ILE A 16 -9.55 -9.25 12.15
C ILE A 16 -9.08 -7.86 11.73
N LYS A 17 -8.78 -7.68 10.43
CA LYS A 17 -8.49 -6.37 9.83
C LYS A 17 -9.77 -5.74 9.28
N ALA A 18 -9.75 -4.43 9.06
CA ALA A 18 -10.91 -3.71 8.55
C ALA A 18 -11.31 -4.12 7.11
N VAL A 19 -10.34 -4.19 6.19
CA VAL A 19 -10.60 -4.38 4.74
C VAL A 19 -9.73 -5.46 4.10
N ARG A 20 -8.46 -5.58 4.51
CA ARG A 20 -7.49 -6.49 3.87
C ARG A 20 -7.72 -7.94 4.30
N ARG A 21 -7.34 -8.90 3.45
CA ARG A 21 -7.25 -10.33 3.80
C ARG A 21 -6.42 -10.52 5.08
N ASP A 22 -6.86 -11.46 5.91
CA ASP A 22 -6.31 -11.67 7.25
C ASP A 22 -6.37 -13.13 7.73
N LEU A 23 -6.80 -14.04 6.87
CA LEU A 23 -6.81 -15.47 7.12
C LEU A 23 -6.31 -16.22 5.89
N ALA A 24 -5.17 -16.90 6.05
CA ALA A 24 -4.57 -17.76 5.04
C ALA A 24 -4.78 -19.24 5.40
N LEU A 25 -4.99 -20.07 4.38
CA LEU A 25 -5.07 -21.52 4.49
C LEU A 25 -4.13 -22.14 3.46
N PHE A 26 -3.24 -23.02 3.91
CA PHE A 26 -2.38 -23.86 3.09
C PHE A 26 -2.85 -25.30 3.31
N ALA A 27 -3.38 -25.95 2.27
CA ALA A 27 -3.95 -27.29 2.37
C ALA A 27 -3.27 -28.24 1.40
N SER A 28 -2.90 -29.43 1.90
CA SER A 28 -2.38 -30.51 1.07
C SER A 28 -3.37 -31.64 0.87
N GLU A 29 -3.39 -32.21 -0.32
CA GLU A 29 -4.17 -33.40 -0.67
C GLU A 29 -3.67 -34.66 0.05
N ALA A 30 -2.36 -34.76 0.33
CA ALA A 30 -1.75 -35.88 1.02
C ALA A 30 -1.19 -35.46 2.40
N PRO A 31 -1.01 -36.40 3.34
CA PRO A 31 -0.29 -36.14 4.58
C PRO A 31 1.15 -35.67 4.33
N CYS A 32 1.56 -34.62 5.03
CA CYS A 32 2.88 -34.01 4.92
C CYS A 32 3.78 -34.40 6.09
N VAL A 33 5.08 -34.47 5.82
CA VAL A 33 6.09 -34.21 6.84
C VAL A 33 6.25 -32.69 7.02
N ALA A 34 6.41 -32.23 8.25
CA ALA A 34 6.51 -30.82 8.59
C ALA A 34 7.76 -30.55 9.45
N ALA A 35 8.69 -29.80 8.88
CA ALA A 35 9.82 -29.23 9.60
C ALA A 35 9.50 -27.78 9.99
N ALA A 36 10.05 -27.33 11.12
CA ALA A 36 9.92 -25.94 11.52
C ALA A 36 11.10 -25.43 12.33
N LEU A 37 11.29 -24.12 12.28
CA LEU A 37 12.09 -23.36 13.23
C LEU A 37 11.16 -22.35 13.87
N LEU A 38 11.13 -22.32 15.20
CA LEU A 38 10.24 -21.47 15.98
C LEU A 38 11.05 -20.43 16.75
N THR A 39 10.42 -19.32 17.09
CA THR A 39 11.04 -18.24 17.87
C THR A 39 11.71 -18.76 19.15
N GLN A 40 12.88 -18.18 19.46
CA GLN A 40 13.56 -18.39 20.74
C GLN A 40 13.13 -17.38 21.81
N ASN A 41 12.25 -16.43 21.48
CA ASN A 41 11.69 -15.50 22.44
C ASN A 41 11.04 -16.28 23.60
N LYS A 42 11.29 -15.84 24.85
CA LYS A 42 10.72 -16.47 26.04
C LYS A 42 9.24 -16.12 26.23
N ALA A 43 8.79 -14.99 25.71
CA ALA A 43 7.39 -14.55 25.69
C ALA A 43 6.61 -15.20 24.54
N LYS A 44 6.73 -16.53 24.37
CA LYS A 44 6.16 -17.27 23.24
C LYS A 44 4.64 -17.05 23.13
N ALA A 45 4.18 -16.79 21.92
CA ALA A 45 2.76 -16.69 21.64
C ALA A 45 2.04 -18.04 21.81
N ALA A 46 0.74 -18.01 22.08
CA ALA A 46 -0.07 -19.21 22.23
C ALA A 46 0.05 -20.22 21.06
N PRO A 47 0.04 -19.79 19.77
CA PRO A 47 0.27 -20.74 18.67
C PRO A 47 1.67 -21.38 18.71
N ILE A 48 2.71 -20.65 19.11
CA ILE A 48 4.07 -21.22 19.22
C ILE A 48 4.13 -22.27 20.34
N VAL A 49 3.42 -22.04 21.45
CA VAL A 49 3.30 -23.02 22.53
C VAL A 49 2.57 -24.29 22.07
N ASP A 50 1.52 -24.17 21.24
CA ASP A 50 0.83 -25.32 20.64
C ASP A 50 1.69 -26.08 19.61
N LEU A 51 2.47 -25.36 18.80
CA LEU A 51 3.31 -25.92 17.74
C LEU A 51 4.54 -26.66 18.28
N ALA A 52 5.18 -26.15 19.33
CA ALA A 52 6.45 -26.67 19.85
C ALA A 52 6.47 -28.18 20.17
N PRO A 53 5.45 -28.78 20.81
CA PRO A 53 5.43 -30.23 21.04
C PRO A 53 5.03 -31.06 19.81
N ARG A 54 4.59 -30.43 18.72
CA ARG A 54 4.06 -31.10 17.51
C ARG A 54 5.06 -31.10 16.35
N LEU A 55 6.04 -30.19 16.36
CA LEU A 55 6.98 -29.99 15.26
C LEU A 55 8.43 -30.16 15.71
N PRO A 56 9.30 -30.77 14.88
CA PRO A 56 9.00 -31.42 13.61
C PRO A 56 8.11 -32.67 13.77
N GLY A 57 7.30 -33.01 12.76
CA GLY A 57 6.38 -34.15 12.83
C GLY A 57 5.80 -34.56 11.47
N GLU A 58 4.91 -35.55 11.47
CA GLU A 58 4.31 -36.13 10.26
C GLU A 58 2.78 -36.16 10.34
N GLY A 59 2.12 -36.34 9.19
CA GLY A 59 0.68 -36.54 9.12
C GLY A 59 -0.14 -35.27 8.94
N PHE A 60 0.50 -34.10 8.87
CA PHE A 60 -0.18 -32.80 8.74
C PHE A 60 -0.84 -32.63 7.38
N ARG A 61 -1.97 -31.91 7.34
CA ARG A 61 -2.78 -31.67 6.14
C ARG A 61 -3.02 -30.20 5.87
N ALA A 62 -2.94 -29.34 6.89
CA ALA A 62 -3.15 -27.92 6.70
C ALA A 62 -2.37 -27.04 7.69
N LEU A 63 -2.00 -25.85 7.23
CA LEU A 63 -1.51 -24.74 8.04
C LEU A 63 -2.48 -23.55 7.89
N VAL A 64 -3.02 -23.08 9.02
CA VAL A 64 -3.89 -21.90 9.09
C VAL A 64 -3.11 -20.74 9.67
N ILE A 65 -3.17 -19.57 9.03
CA ILE A 65 -2.45 -18.39 9.51
C ILE A 65 -3.40 -17.21 9.56
N ASN A 66 -3.51 -16.56 10.72
CA ASN A 66 -4.21 -15.30 10.83
C ASN A 66 -3.21 -14.13 10.95
N SER A 67 -3.59 -12.96 10.43
CA SER A 67 -2.83 -11.72 10.60
C SER A 67 -3.69 -10.59 11.20
N GLY A 68 -3.04 -9.65 11.88
CA GLY A 68 -3.69 -8.57 12.65
C GLY A 68 -3.85 -8.87 14.15
N ASN A 69 -3.67 -10.12 14.58
CA ASN A 69 -3.69 -10.52 15.99
C ASN A 69 -2.65 -11.63 16.20
N ALA A 70 -1.68 -11.40 17.10
CA ALA A 70 -0.60 -12.34 17.36
C ALA A 70 -0.98 -13.48 18.31
N ASN A 71 -2.09 -13.35 19.05
CA ASN A 71 -2.47 -14.23 20.15
C ASN A 71 -1.27 -14.52 21.08
N ALA A 72 -0.50 -13.48 21.37
CA ALA A 72 0.70 -13.55 22.20
C ALA A 72 0.40 -13.04 23.60
N LEU A 73 0.99 -13.69 24.62
CA LEU A 73 0.79 -13.35 26.04
C LEU A 73 -0.69 -13.38 26.48
N THR A 74 -1.44 -14.37 26.00
CA THR A 74 -2.89 -14.55 26.25
C THR A 74 -3.24 -15.70 27.19
N GLY A 75 -2.22 -16.34 27.79
CA GLY A 75 -2.36 -17.45 28.74
C GLY A 75 -2.96 -18.73 28.14
N GLU A 76 -3.35 -19.66 29.01
CA GLU A 76 -3.95 -20.96 28.63
C GLU A 76 -5.18 -20.82 27.74
N ALA A 77 -5.95 -19.77 27.96
CA ALA A 77 -7.15 -19.53 27.17
C ALA A 77 -6.81 -19.14 25.71
N GLY A 78 -5.68 -18.48 25.48
CA GLY A 78 -5.15 -18.27 24.12
C GLY A 78 -4.72 -19.57 23.43
N VAL A 79 -4.17 -20.53 24.17
CA VAL A 79 -3.83 -21.87 23.65
C VAL A 79 -5.10 -22.67 23.35
N ALA A 80 -6.13 -22.55 24.20
CA ALA A 80 -7.43 -23.15 23.94
C ALA A 80 -8.08 -22.59 22.66
N ASP A 81 -7.95 -21.28 22.38
CA ASP A 81 -8.43 -20.67 21.15
C ASP A 81 -7.74 -21.26 19.90
N VAL A 82 -6.42 -21.51 19.97
CA VAL A 82 -5.65 -22.17 18.90
C VAL A 82 -6.16 -23.58 18.63
N ARG A 83 -6.41 -24.36 19.69
CA ARG A 83 -6.95 -25.71 19.56
C ARG A 83 -8.37 -25.71 18.98
N ALA A 84 -9.21 -24.78 19.40
CA ALA A 84 -10.55 -24.60 18.86
C ALA A 84 -10.51 -24.23 17.36
N LEU A 85 -9.60 -23.33 16.98
CA LEU A 85 -9.38 -22.96 15.57
C LEU A 85 -8.97 -24.19 14.74
N ASN A 86 -7.96 -24.94 15.20
CA ASN A 86 -7.47 -26.14 14.52
C ASN A 86 -8.60 -27.18 14.34
N ALA A 87 -9.37 -27.44 15.40
CA ALA A 87 -10.51 -28.36 15.34
C ALA A 87 -11.61 -27.90 14.38
N GLY A 88 -11.94 -26.59 14.37
CA GLY A 88 -12.93 -26.03 13.46
C GLY A 88 -12.53 -26.16 11.99
N PHE A 89 -11.27 -25.84 11.67
CA PHE A 89 -10.74 -26.03 10.32
C PHE A 89 -10.63 -27.50 9.92
N ALA A 90 -10.24 -28.38 10.85
CA ALA A 90 -10.18 -29.81 10.61
C ALA A 90 -11.56 -30.39 10.25
N GLY A 91 -12.60 -30.02 11.01
CA GLY A 91 -13.97 -30.43 10.73
C GLY A 91 -14.45 -29.94 9.36
N ALA A 92 -14.11 -28.71 8.98
CA ALA A 92 -14.49 -28.15 7.69
C ALA A 92 -13.74 -28.80 6.51
N LEU A 93 -12.46 -29.18 6.71
CA LEU A 93 -11.63 -29.89 5.72
C LEU A 93 -11.89 -31.41 5.65
N GLY A 94 -12.61 -31.97 6.62
CA GLY A 94 -12.81 -33.42 6.73
C GLY A 94 -11.54 -34.19 7.13
N VAL A 95 -10.67 -33.58 7.94
CA VAL A 95 -9.43 -34.19 8.47
C VAL A 95 -9.43 -34.23 10.00
N GLN A 96 -8.46 -34.91 10.61
CA GLN A 96 -8.33 -34.93 12.07
C GLN A 96 -7.72 -33.62 12.59
N ALA A 97 -8.08 -33.24 13.82
CA ALA A 97 -7.65 -31.97 14.42
C ALA A 97 -6.12 -31.86 14.60
N ASP A 98 -5.45 -32.98 14.88
CA ASP A 98 -4.00 -33.08 14.99
C ASP A 98 -3.26 -32.92 13.65
N GLN A 99 -3.98 -33.06 12.52
CA GLN A 99 -3.46 -32.80 11.18
C GLN A 99 -3.50 -31.32 10.79
N VAL A 100 -4.11 -30.44 11.60
CA VAL A 100 -4.16 -29.00 11.34
C VAL A 100 -3.29 -28.26 12.35
N ILE A 101 -2.33 -27.48 11.85
CA ILE A 101 -1.51 -26.57 12.65
C ILE A 101 -1.89 -25.12 12.34
N SER A 102 -1.66 -24.22 13.28
CA SER A 102 -1.89 -22.79 13.04
C SER A 102 -0.85 -21.90 13.68
N THR A 103 -0.68 -20.72 13.09
CA THR A 103 0.10 -19.63 13.67
C THR A 103 -0.57 -18.28 13.45
N SER A 104 -0.03 -17.24 14.09
CA SER A 104 -0.66 -15.93 14.19
C SER A 104 0.38 -14.83 14.10
N THR A 105 -0.03 -13.63 13.73
CA THR A 105 0.83 -12.44 13.71
C THR A 105 0.01 -11.16 13.84
N GLY A 106 0.54 -10.14 14.52
CA GLY A 106 -0.12 -8.85 14.71
C GLY A 106 -0.03 -8.37 16.16
N VAL A 107 -1.12 -7.83 16.70
CA VAL A 107 -1.14 -7.20 18.03
C VAL A 107 -0.96 -8.25 19.15
N ILE A 108 -0.09 -7.95 20.12
CA ILE A 108 0.19 -8.75 21.33
C ILE A 108 -0.81 -8.40 22.44
N GLY A 109 -1.14 -9.35 23.32
CA GLY A 109 -2.00 -9.13 24.49
C GLY A 109 -3.49 -9.15 24.21
N VAL A 110 -3.90 -9.50 22.99
CA VAL A 110 -5.30 -9.59 22.57
C VAL A 110 -5.63 -11.06 22.27
N ARG A 111 -6.71 -11.58 22.86
CA ARG A 111 -7.20 -12.93 22.61
C ARG A 111 -7.56 -13.12 21.13
N LEU A 112 -7.35 -14.33 20.62
CA LEU A 112 -7.71 -14.67 19.25
C LEU A 112 -9.25 -14.72 19.11
N PRO A 113 -9.86 -14.06 18.12
CA PRO A 113 -11.29 -14.18 17.87
C PRO A 113 -11.62 -15.52 17.17
N ALA A 114 -11.36 -16.64 17.85
CA ALA A 114 -11.41 -17.98 17.27
C ALA A 114 -12.77 -18.30 16.62
N ALA A 115 -13.89 -17.96 17.28
CA ALA A 115 -15.22 -18.19 16.72
C ALA A 115 -15.43 -17.50 15.36
N LYS A 116 -14.88 -16.30 15.19
CA LYS A 116 -14.95 -15.52 13.94
C LYS A 116 -14.13 -16.19 12.83
N LEU A 117 -12.92 -16.66 13.17
CA LEU A 117 -12.05 -17.37 12.24
C LEU A 117 -12.65 -18.72 11.82
N ILE A 118 -13.21 -19.48 12.76
CA ILE A 118 -13.88 -20.76 12.49
C ILE A 118 -15.09 -20.54 11.57
N ALA A 119 -15.88 -19.49 11.80
CA ALA A 119 -17.00 -19.14 10.91
C ALA A 119 -16.56 -18.77 9.49
N ALA A 120 -15.30 -18.35 9.29
CA ALA A 120 -14.74 -18.09 7.97
C ALA A 120 -14.21 -19.35 7.26
N ALA A 121 -14.08 -20.49 7.96
CA ALA A 121 -13.50 -21.71 7.40
C ALA A 121 -14.19 -22.22 6.12
N PRO A 122 -15.54 -22.27 6.02
CA PRO A 122 -16.20 -22.70 4.78
C PRO A 122 -15.82 -21.85 3.57
N ARG A 123 -15.77 -20.52 3.74
CA ARG A 123 -15.36 -19.57 2.69
C ARG A 123 -13.89 -19.73 2.30
N ALA A 124 -13.02 -19.98 3.29
CA ALA A 124 -11.60 -20.24 3.02
C ALA A 124 -11.41 -21.52 2.19
N ILE A 125 -12.18 -22.58 2.48
CA ILE A 125 -12.12 -23.85 1.74
C ILE A 125 -12.66 -23.69 0.31
N GLU A 126 -13.79 -23.00 0.14
CA GLU A 126 -14.35 -22.69 -1.18
C GLU A 126 -13.36 -21.87 -2.04
N ALA A 127 -12.54 -21.04 -1.40
CA ALA A 127 -11.52 -20.21 -2.04
C ALA A 127 -10.19 -20.94 -2.32
N LEU A 128 -10.04 -22.22 -1.99
CA LEU A 128 -8.80 -22.98 -2.25
C LEU A 128 -8.50 -23.06 -3.75
N ARG A 129 -7.32 -22.57 -4.16
CA ARG A 129 -6.82 -22.60 -5.54
C ARG A 129 -5.36 -23.03 -5.56
N SER A 130 -4.82 -23.33 -6.73
CA SER A 130 -3.42 -23.78 -6.87
C SER A 130 -2.38 -22.67 -6.67
N GLY A 131 -2.77 -21.38 -6.67
CA GLY A 131 -1.85 -20.23 -6.50
C GLY A 131 -1.73 -19.75 -5.05
N ILE A 132 -0.48 -19.52 -4.60
CA ILE A 132 -0.14 -19.13 -3.22
C ILE A 132 -0.38 -17.64 -2.94
N GLU A 133 -0.61 -16.84 -3.97
CA GLU A 133 -0.62 -15.36 -3.94
C GLU A 133 -1.64 -14.82 -2.91
N ALA A 134 -2.88 -15.32 -2.93
CA ALA A 134 -3.91 -14.88 -2.00
C ALA A 134 -3.56 -15.20 -0.54
N ALA A 135 -2.95 -16.37 -0.28
CA ALA A 135 -2.49 -16.74 1.05
C ALA A 135 -1.33 -15.84 1.51
N ALA A 136 -0.40 -15.50 0.61
CA ALA A 136 0.70 -14.59 0.89
C ALA A 136 0.23 -13.17 1.22
N GLU A 137 -0.80 -12.66 0.53
CA GLU A 137 -1.42 -11.38 0.89
C GLU A 137 -2.11 -11.42 2.26
N ALA A 138 -2.74 -12.54 2.60
CA ALA A 138 -3.49 -12.71 3.84
C ALA A 138 -2.59 -12.77 5.09
N ILE A 139 -1.30 -13.10 4.96
CA ILE A 139 -0.37 -13.14 6.10
C ILE A 139 0.32 -11.80 6.39
N LEU A 140 0.25 -10.82 5.48
CA LEU A 140 0.94 -9.52 5.60
C LEU A 140 0.44 -8.72 6.82
N THR A 141 1.31 -7.87 7.38
CA THR A 141 0.90 -6.87 8.39
C THR A 141 1.27 -5.47 7.92
N THR A 142 2.47 -5.05 8.25
CA THR A 142 3.08 -3.76 7.92
C THR A 142 3.90 -3.84 6.63
N ASP A 143 4.05 -5.04 6.08
CA ASP A 143 4.63 -5.29 4.76
C ASP A 143 3.95 -4.44 3.67
N THR A 144 4.74 -3.95 2.71
CA THR A 144 4.19 -3.18 1.58
C THR A 144 3.84 -4.07 0.39
N ARG A 145 4.43 -5.28 0.32
CA ARG A 145 4.22 -6.23 -0.78
C ARG A 145 4.32 -7.70 -0.33
N PRO A 146 3.62 -8.62 -1.03
CA PRO A 146 3.84 -10.06 -0.88
C PRO A 146 5.27 -10.45 -1.27
N LYS A 147 5.85 -11.41 -0.54
CA LYS A 147 7.19 -11.95 -0.79
C LYS A 147 7.05 -13.42 -1.18
N LEU A 148 7.31 -13.73 -2.45
CA LEU A 148 7.03 -15.03 -3.08
C LEU A 148 8.25 -15.51 -3.86
N ALA A 149 8.60 -16.79 -3.75
CA ALA A 149 9.68 -17.40 -4.52
C ALA A 149 9.42 -18.89 -4.77
N HIS A 150 9.87 -19.42 -5.92
CA HIS A 150 9.75 -20.86 -6.21
C HIS A 150 11.00 -21.40 -6.92
N ARG A 151 11.24 -22.70 -6.80
CA ARG A 151 12.26 -23.44 -7.53
C ARG A 151 11.70 -24.78 -8.01
N VAL A 152 12.24 -25.26 -9.13
CA VAL A 152 11.96 -26.59 -9.68
C VAL A 152 13.28 -27.34 -9.75
N VAL A 153 13.33 -28.49 -9.09
CA VAL A 153 14.50 -29.38 -9.05
C VAL A 153 14.17 -30.64 -9.82
N ARG A 154 15.09 -31.06 -10.70
CA ARG A 154 14.95 -32.29 -11.48
C ARG A 154 15.55 -33.46 -10.70
N VAL A 155 14.70 -34.42 -10.33
CA VAL A 155 15.04 -35.58 -9.48
C VAL A 155 14.56 -36.85 -10.17
N GLY A 156 15.46 -37.78 -10.51
CA GLY A 156 15.12 -39.05 -11.12
C GLY A 156 14.20 -38.93 -12.34
N GLY A 157 14.45 -37.93 -13.19
CA GLY A 157 13.61 -37.64 -14.37
C GLY A 157 12.21 -37.10 -14.04
N ARG A 158 12.00 -36.53 -12.85
CA ARG A 158 10.74 -35.90 -12.41
C ARG A 158 11.01 -34.51 -11.86
N ASP A 159 9.98 -33.66 -11.93
CA ASP A 159 10.06 -32.31 -11.38
C ASP A 159 9.53 -32.31 -9.96
N VAL A 160 10.38 -31.85 -9.04
CA VAL A 160 10.04 -31.51 -7.66
C VAL A 160 9.97 -30.00 -7.57
N THR A 161 8.90 -29.47 -6.99
CA THR A 161 8.67 -28.03 -6.84
C THR A 161 8.70 -27.65 -5.37
N ILE A 162 9.39 -26.57 -5.05
CA ILE A 162 9.27 -25.88 -3.77
C ILE A 162 8.79 -24.46 -4.07
N ALA A 163 7.69 -24.07 -3.43
CA ALA A 163 7.19 -22.71 -3.43
C ALA A 163 7.37 -22.13 -2.03
N ALA A 164 7.33 -20.81 -1.92
CA ALA A 164 7.43 -20.16 -0.64
C ALA A 164 6.75 -18.81 -0.64
N CYS A 165 6.20 -18.47 0.53
CA CYS A 165 5.83 -17.11 0.88
C CYS A 165 6.44 -16.72 2.22
N ALA A 166 6.82 -15.46 2.37
CA ALA A 166 7.26 -14.89 3.63
C ALA A 166 6.55 -13.57 3.91
N LYS A 167 6.49 -13.22 5.18
CA LYS A 167 6.11 -11.89 5.65
C LYS A 167 7.03 -11.47 6.78
N GLY A 168 7.20 -10.17 6.92
CA GLY A 168 8.07 -9.55 7.90
C GLY A 168 8.64 -8.26 7.32
N SER A 169 8.45 -7.17 8.06
CA SER A 169 8.99 -5.84 7.78
C SER A 169 9.47 -5.14 9.04
N GLY A 170 9.20 -5.71 10.22
CA GLY A 170 9.53 -5.17 11.54
C GLY A 170 9.41 -6.28 12.59
N MET A 171 10.00 -6.05 13.75
CA MET A 171 10.28 -7.02 14.80
C MET A 171 11.07 -8.22 14.26
N ILE A 172 12.24 -7.91 13.67
CA ILE A 172 13.15 -8.88 13.04
C ILE A 172 14.58 -8.69 13.56
N ALA A 173 15.11 -9.75 14.16
CA ALA A 173 16.45 -9.86 14.73
C ALA A 173 17.19 -11.13 14.24
N PRO A 174 18.53 -11.18 14.24
CA PRO A 174 19.23 -12.34 13.70
C PRO A 174 19.05 -13.58 14.61
N GLN A 175 18.27 -14.55 14.13
CA GLN A 175 18.02 -15.86 14.74
C GLN A 175 17.41 -16.81 13.69
N PRO A 176 17.43 -18.16 13.90
CA PRO A 176 16.97 -19.12 12.88
C PRO A 176 15.53 -18.91 12.39
N ALA A 177 14.64 -18.43 13.26
CA ALA A 177 13.31 -17.96 12.89
C ALA A 177 13.17 -16.51 13.39
N THR A 178 13.03 -15.56 12.47
CA THR A 178 12.97 -14.11 12.78
C THR A 178 11.80 -13.40 12.10
N MET A 179 10.96 -14.18 11.44
CA MET A 179 9.83 -13.73 10.65
C MET A 179 8.90 -14.93 10.44
N LEU A 180 7.84 -14.76 9.66
CA LEU A 180 6.95 -15.86 9.29
C LEU A 180 7.15 -16.25 7.81
N ALA A 181 7.51 -17.51 7.56
CA ALA A 181 7.59 -18.07 6.21
C ALA A 181 7.07 -19.50 6.11
N VAL A 182 6.52 -19.82 4.94
CA VAL A 182 5.94 -21.13 4.64
C VAL A 182 6.50 -21.62 3.31
N LEU A 183 7.10 -22.81 3.32
CA LEU A 183 7.75 -23.45 2.18
C LEU A 183 7.04 -24.78 1.86
N PRO A 184 5.89 -24.76 1.16
CA PRO A 184 5.24 -25.96 0.66
C PRO A 184 6.05 -26.60 -0.48
N THR A 185 6.15 -27.93 -0.47
CA THR A 185 6.80 -28.71 -1.54
C THR A 185 6.09 -30.04 -1.79
N ASP A 186 6.28 -30.58 -2.99
CA ASP A 186 5.84 -31.92 -3.38
C ASP A 186 6.98 -32.97 -3.33
N ALA A 187 8.14 -32.60 -2.77
CA ALA A 187 9.30 -33.48 -2.63
C ALA A 187 8.98 -34.74 -1.80
N PRO A 188 9.37 -35.95 -2.27
CA PRO A 188 9.42 -37.13 -1.42
C PRO A 188 10.65 -37.03 -0.52
N ILE A 189 10.51 -36.56 0.72
CA ILE A 189 11.66 -36.32 1.61
C ILE A 189 11.36 -36.80 3.03
N LEU A 190 12.38 -37.32 3.72
CA LEU A 190 12.26 -37.75 5.11
C LEU A 190 12.24 -36.54 6.05
N LEU A 191 11.54 -36.67 7.18
CA LEU A 191 11.38 -35.58 8.16
C LEU A 191 12.72 -35.02 8.66
N HIS A 192 13.68 -35.89 8.99
CA HIS A 192 14.98 -35.47 9.52
C HIS A 192 15.81 -34.70 8.48
N ASP A 193 15.76 -35.11 7.21
CA ASP A 193 16.42 -34.41 6.11
C ASP A 193 15.77 -33.05 5.85
N LEU A 194 14.44 -32.98 5.83
CA LEU A 194 13.73 -31.71 5.65
C LEU A 194 14.06 -30.72 6.78
N GLN A 195 14.13 -31.19 8.03
CA GLN A 195 14.50 -30.36 9.18
C GLN A 195 15.96 -29.88 9.09
N ALA A 196 16.89 -30.76 8.68
CA ALA A 196 18.30 -30.38 8.51
C ALA A 196 18.49 -29.36 7.39
N ILE A 197 17.80 -29.54 6.25
CA ILE A 197 17.81 -28.60 5.13
C ILE A 197 17.26 -27.25 5.56
N LEU A 198 16.11 -27.24 6.24
CA LEU A 198 15.50 -26.00 6.71
C LEU A 198 16.45 -25.24 7.64
N ALA A 199 17.01 -25.91 8.66
CA ALA A 199 17.96 -25.32 9.61
C ALA A 199 19.19 -24.71 8.93
N ARG A 200 19.77 -25.43 7.95
CA ARG A 200 20.93 -24.94 7.20
C ARG A 200 20.57 -23.78 6.28
N ALA A 201 19.45 -23.87 5.57
CA ALA A 201 18.99 -22.83 4.66
C ALA A 201 18.75 -21.53 5.41
N THR A 202 18.06 -21.57 6.56
CA THR A 202 17.77 -20.37 7.35
C THR A 202 19.00 -19.78 8.02
N ALA A 203 19.94 -20.60 8.51
CA ALA A 203 21.11 -20.12 9.26
C ALA A 203 21.93 -19.10 8.47
N GLY A 204 22.10 -19.30 7.17
CA GLY A 204 22.82 -18.39 6.28
C GLY A 204 21.93 -17.50 5.41
N THR A 205 20.64 -17.34 5.75
CA THR A 205 19.71 -16.45 5.01
C THR A 205 18.89 -15.61 6.00
N PHE A 206 17.74 -16.12 6.46
CA PHE A 206 16.89 -15.43 7.44
C PHE A 206 17.62 -15.18 8.77
N GLY A 207 18.54 -16.06 9.15
CA GLY A 207 19.38 -15.91 10.34
C GLY A 207 20.39 -14.76 10.27
N ASP A 208 20.54 -14.11 9.12
CA ASP A 208 21.37 -12.92 8.93
C ASP A 208 20.55 -11.63 8.97
N LEU A 209 19.21 -11.71 9.02
CA LEU A 209 18.33 -10.55 8.95
C LEU A 209 18.30 -9.74 10.23
N VAL A 210 18.44 -8.41 10.09
CA VAL A 210 18.34 -7.42 11.16
C VAL A 210 17.60 -6.19 10.64
N ILE A 211 16.31 -6.07 10.97
CA ILE A 211 15.54 -4.86 10.64
C ILE A 211 15.62 -3.85 11.78
N ASP A 212 15.15 -4.23 12.96
CA ASP A 212 15.16 -3.39 14.15
C ASP A 212 15.87 -4.05 15.34
N GLY A 213 16.25 -5.33 15.19
CA GLY A 213 16.94 -6.08 16.24
C GLY A 213 15.98 -6.62 17.31
N GLU A 214 14.67 -6.54 17.09
CA GLU A 214 13.66 -7.03 18.02
C GLU A 214 13.18 -8.43 17.60
N THR A 215 13.28 -9.40 18.52
CA THR A 215 12.90 -10.80 18.25
C THR A 215 11.40 -11.00 18.51
N SER A 216 10.64 -11.44 17.51
CA SER A 216 9.19 -11.62 17.65
C SER A 216 8.79 -12.74 18.61
N THR A 217 7.60 -12.61 19.18
CA THR A 217 6.95 -13.66 19.98
C THR A 217 6.32 -14.78 19.12
N ASN A 218 6.30 -14.60 17.80
CA ASN A 218 5.58 -15.45 16.84
C ASN A 218 6.43 -16.00 15.69
N ASP A 219 7.75 -15.75 15.66
CA ASP A 219 8.56 -16.17 14.50
C ASP A 219 8.46 -17.67 14.26
N ALA A 220 8.27 -18.03 12.99
CA ALA A 220 8.15 -19.39 12.56
C ALA A 220 8.48 -19.54 11.06
N VAL A 221 9.38 -20.46 10.74
CA VAL A 221 9.65 -20.87 9.36
C VAL A 221 9.20 -22.32 9.23
N PHE A 222 8.26 -22.60 8.32
CA PHE A 222 7.74 -23.94 8.08
C PHE A 222 8.21 -24.47 6.73
N ALA A 223 8.60 -25.74 6.67
CA ALA A 223 8.71 -26.49 5.42
C ALA A 223 7.77 -27.70 5.49
N LEU A 224 6.90 -27.83 4.48
CA LEU A 224 5.83 -28.82 4.46
C LEU A 224 5.93 -29.64 3.17
N ALA A 225 6.23 -30.93 3.27
CA ALA A 225 6.46 -31.79 2.12
C ALA A 225 5.45 -32.93 2.05
N ASN A 226 4.70 -33.03 0.95
CA ASN A 226 3.61 -34.00 0.78
C ASN A 226 3.97 -35.23 -0.08
N GLY A 227 5.17 -35.26 -0.67
CA GLY A 227 5.66 -36.39 -1.49
C GLY A 227 4.97 -36.63 -2.83
N LEU A 228 4.06 -35.76 -3.30
CA LEU A 228 3.26 -35.99 -4.50
C LEU A 228 4.00 -35.80 -5.84
N ALA A 229 5.26 -35.35 -5.83
CA ALA A 229 6.15 -35.56 -6.98
C ALA A 229 6.43 -37.06 -7.21
N GLY A 230 6.20 -37.88 -6.19
CA GLY A 230 6.31 -39.33 -6.18
C GLY A 230 7.76 -39.81 -6.07
N GLY A 231 7.95 -41.13 -5.94
CA GLY A 231 9.28 -41.80 -5.94
C GLY A 231 9.80 -42.16 -4.56
N ALA A 232 11.01 -42.72 -4.55
CA ALA A 232 11.77 -42.92 -3.33
C ALA A 232 12.15 -41.55 -2.71
N PRO A 233 12.35 -41.51 -1.38
CA PRO A 233 12.85 -40.31 -0.72
C PRO A 233 14.14 -39.77 -1.35
N LEU A 234 14.31 -38.44 -1.34
CA LEU A 234 15.49 -37.78 -1.86
C LEU A 234 16.75 -38.22 -1.10
N GLU A 235 17.78 -38.63 -1.83
CA GLU A 235 19.06 -39.05 -1.26
C GLU A 235 20.23 -38.53 -2.11
N GLY A 236 21.44 -38.57 -1.54
CA GLY A 236 22.68 -38.27 -2.26
C GLY A 236 22.62 -36.94 -3.02
N ARG A 237 22.94 -36.95 -4.31
CA ARG A 237 23.00 -35.73 -5.14
C ARG A 237 21.65 -35.00 -5.26
N GLU A 238 20.55 -35.74 -5.26
CA GLU A 238 19.21 -35.15 -5.42
C GLU A 238 18.78 -34.39 -4.16
N LEU A 239 19.11 -34.93 -2.99
CA LEU A 239 18.90 -34.26 -1.71
C LEU A 239 19.73 -32.97 -1.62
N HIS A 240 21.00 -33.00 -2.06
CA HIS A 240 21.84 -31.81 -2.10
C HIS A 240 21.29 -30.74 -3.05
N ALA A 241 20.86 -31.13 -4.26
CA ALA A 241 20.25 -30.20 -5.20
C ALA A 241 18.97 -29.55 -4.65
N PHE A 242 18.15 -30.31 -3.92
CA PHE A 242 16.97 -29.77 -3.24
C PHE A 242 17.35 -28.82 -2.09
N ALA A 243 18.40 -29.14 -1.33
CA ALA A 243 18.91 -28.28 -0.27
C ALA A 243 19.43 -26.95 -0.82
N ASP A 244 20.19 -26.97 -1.92
CA ASP A 244 20.72 -25.77 -2.58
C ASP A 244 19.58 -24.89 -3.11
N ALA A 245 18.58 -25.50 -3.78
CA ALA A 245 17.40 -24.79 -4.25
C ALA A 245 16.59 -24.15 -3.10
N THR A 246 16.50 -24.84 -1.95
CA THR A 246 15.84 -24.30 -0.75
C THR A 246 16.61 -23.11 -0.19
N HIS A 247 17.95 -23.18 -0.16
CA HIS A 247 18.79 -22.08 0.29
C HIS A 247 18.68 -20.85 -0.62
N GLU A 248 18.76 -21.02 -1.95
CA GLU A 248 18.58 -19.92 -2.92
C GLU A 248 17.21 -19.25 -2.79
N LEU A 249 16.17 -20.05 -2.55
CA LEU A 249 14.81 -19.56 -2.34
C LEU A 249 14.70 -18.73 -1.05
N CYS A 250 15.32 -19.18 0.05
CA CYS A 250 15.34 -18.43 1.30
C CYS A 250 16.17 -17.14 1.18
N GLU A 251 17.27 -17.16 0.43
CA GLU A 251 18.12 -15.99 0.15
C GLU A 251 17.34 -14.89 -0.58
N GLU A 252 16.58 -15.27 -1.61
CA GLU A 252 15.72 -14.35 -2.36
C GLU A 252 14.67 -13.68 -1.45
N LEU A 253 14.03 -14.47 -0.59
CA LEU A 253 13.05 -13.97 0.36
C LEU A 253 13.68 -13.09 1.44
N ALA A 254 14.87 -13.45 1.95
CA ALA A 254 15.59 -12.66 2.95
C ALA A 254 15.91 -11.26 2.41
N ARG A 255 16.43 -11.18 1.18
CA ARG A 255 16.67 -9.90 0.51
C ARG A 255 15.38 -9.10 0.33
N SER A 256 14.29 -9.75 -0.07
CA SER A 256 12.99 -9.11 -0.21
C SER A 256 12.47 -8.53 1.11
N ILE A 257 12.73 -9.20 2.24
CA ILE A 257 12.41 -8.69 3.59
C ILE A 257 13.25 -7.46 3.93
N ALA A 258 14.57 -7.52 3.70
CA ALA A 258 15.46 -6.39 3.97
C ALA A 258 15.12 -5.15 3.13
N GLU A 259 14.68 -5.35 1.89
CA GLU A 259 14.19 -4.29 1.01
C GLU A 259 12.76 -3.82 1.32
N ASP A 260 12.04 -4.51 2.21
CA ASP A 260 10.68 -4.17 2.64
C ASP A 260 10.60 -3.90 4.15
N GLY A 261 11.72 -3.53 4.77
CA GLY A 261 11.74 -3.07 6.16
C GLY A 261 10.82 -1.87 6.36
N GLU A 262 10.23 -1.73 7.54
CA GLU A 262 9.29 -0.65 7.85
C GLU A 262 9.94 0.71 7.65
N GLY A 263 9.42 1.49 6.69
CA GLY A 263 9.98 2.79 6.32
C GLY A 263 11.37 2.72 5.68
N ALA A 264 11.88 1.54 5.31
CA ALA A 264 13.18 1.40 4.67
C ALA A 264 13.22 2.14 3.33
N THR A 265 14.31 2.87 3.08
CA THR A 265 14.60 3.47 1.77
C THR A 265 15.74 2.75 1.05
N LYS A 266 16.59 2.03 1.80
CA LYS A 266 17.74 1.29 1.28
C LYS A 266 17.93 0.00 2.07
N SER A 267 18.28 -1.09 1.40
CA SER A 267 18.77 -2.30 2.05
C SER A 267 20.27 -2.20 2.33
N ILE A 268 20.73 -2.79 3.43
CA ILE A 268 22.13 -2.83 3.87
C ILE A 268 22.62 -4.28 3.84
N GLU A 269 23.72 -4.55 3.16
CA GLU A 269 24.47 -5.79 3.26
C GLU A 269 25.83 -5.52 3.93
N VAL A 270 26.09 -6.19 5.04
CA VAL A 270 27.37 -6.14 5.74
C VAL A 270 28.06 -7.48 5.58
N LEU A 271 29.29 -7.46 5.06
CA LEU A 271 30.15 -8.63 4.96
C LEU A 271 31.36 -8.42 5.86
N VAL A 272 31.64 -9.42 6.68
CA VAL A 272 32.80 -9.45 7.57
C VAL A 272 33.67 -10.61 7.14
N ASP A 273 34.90 -10.31 6.76
CA ASP A 273 35.90 -11.25 6.30
C ASP A 273 37.07 -11.36 7.28
N ALA A 274 37.83 -12.45 7.14
CA ALA A 274 39.05 -12.71 7.89
C ALA A 274 38.86 -12.62 9.42
N ALA A 275 37.73 -13.10 9.95
CA ALA A 275 37.51 -13.22 11.38
C ALA A 275 38.26 -14.43 11.98
N ALA A 276 38.48 -14.40 13.30
CA ALA A 276 39.11 -15.49 14.04
C ALA A 276 38.27 -16.78 14.02
N ASP A 277 36.95 -16.65 14.07
CA ASP A 277 35.97 -17.72 14.02
C ASP A 277 34.65 -17.23 13.39
N GLY A 278 33.77 -18.16 13.01
CA GLY A 278 32.52 -17.85 12.31
C GLY A 278 31.45 -17.18 13.19
N GLU A 279 31.44 -17.43 14.50
CA GLU A 279 30.50 -16.81 15.42
C GLU A 279 30.84 -15.32 15.58
N SER A 280 32.12 -15.01 15.83
CA SER A 280 32.65 -13.65 15.86
C SER A 280 32.32 -12.89 14.57
N ALA A 281 32.51 -13.51 13.40
CA ALA A 281 32.23 -12.89 12.12
C ALA A 281 30.75 -12.48 11.98
N ARG A 282 29.83 -13.40 12.29
CA ARG A 282 28.38 -13.16 12.25
C ARG A 282 27.96 -12.10 13.25
N GLU A 283 28.43 -12.20 14.49
CA GLU A 283 28.10 -11.27 15.56
C GLU A 283 28.50 -9.83 15.24
N LEU A 284 29.69 -9.64 14.65
CA LEU A 284 30.16 -8.32 14.22
C LEU A 284 29.38 -7.81 13.00
N ALA A 285 29.04 -8.68 12.05
CA ALA A 285 28.22 -8.31 10.89
C ALA A 285 26.81 -7.85 11.32
N HIS A 286 26.16 -8.62 12.20
CA HIS A 286 24.87 -8.29 12.79
C HIS A 286 24.90 -6.98 13.58
N ALA A 287 25.98 -6.72 14.33
CA ALA A 287 26.12 -5.49 15.09
C ALA A 287 26.17 -4.24 14.21
N VAL A 288 26.84 -4.31 13.05
CA VAL A 288 26.85 -3.20 12.10
C VAL A 288 25.48 -3.05 11.43
N ALA A 289 24.87 -4.15 10.96
CA ALA A 289 23.56 -4.12 10.29
C ALA A 289 22.42 -3.63 11.22
N GLY A 290 22.52 -3.94 12.52
CA GLY A 290 21.57 -3.53 13.56
C GLY A 290 21.89 -2.19 14.24
N SER A 291 23.03 -1.56 13.96
CA SER A 291 23.42 -0.31 14.62
C SER A 291 22.55 0.86 14.18
N ILE A 292 21.79 1.45 15.10
CA ILE A 292 20.97 2.65 14.87
C ILE A 292 21.79 3.77 14.20
N LEU A 293 23.04 3.97 14.62
CA LEU A 293 23.91 4.99 14.04
C LEU A 293 24.35 4.63 12.62
N VAL A 294 24.66 3.38 12.32
CA VAL A 294 25.00 2.96 10.95
C VAL A 294 23.76 3.10 10.05
N LYS A 295 22.61 2.60 10.49
CA LYS A 295 21.34 2.65 9.75
C LYS A 295 20.90 4.08 9.43
N THR A 296 21.06 5.03 10.36
CA THR A 296 20.77 6.46 10.10
C THR A 296 21.80 7.12 9.19
N ALA A 297 23.07 6.70 9.23
CA ALA A 297 24.08 7.19 8.29
C ALA A 297 23.76 6.73 6.86
N VAL A 298 23.36 5.47 6.68
CA VAL A 298 22.92 4.94 5.37
C VAL A 298 21.67 5.67 4.87
N PHE A 299 20.69 5.94 5.73
CA PHE A 299 19.52 6.74 5.37
C PHE A 299 19.93 8.11 4.81
N GLY A 300 20.85 8.82 5.49
CA GLY A 300 21.39 10.12 5.08
C GLY A 300 22.42 10.08 3.93
N ALA A 301 22.68 8.91 3.34
CA ALA A 301 23.73 8.67 2.35
C ALA A 301 25.13 9.12 2.83
N ASP A 302 25.41 8.97 4.13
CA ASP A 302 26.69 9.28 4.77
C ASP A 302 27.56 8.01 4.87
N PRO A 303 28.70 7.91 4.16
CA PRO A 303 29.61 6.76 4.22
C PRO A 303 30.44 6.74 5.51
N ASN A 304 29.76 6.61 6.65
CA ASN A 304 30.34 6.81 7.97
C ASN A 304 31.04 5.55 8.51
N TRP A 305 32.25 5.28 8.02
CA TRP A 305 33.08 4.16 8.46
C TRP A 305 33.42 4.19 9.96
N GLY A 306 33.45 5.38 10.58
CA GLY A 306 33.66 5.52 12.02
C GLY A 306 32.54 4.86 12.83
N ARG A 307 31.29 5.03 12.41
CA ARG A 307 30.12 4.36 13.03
C ARG A 307 30.16 2.85 12.85
N VAL A 308 30.69 2.35 11.73
CA VAL A 308 30.87 0.91 11.47
C VAL A 308 31.86 0.30 12.48
N LEU A 309 33.07 0.85 12.58
CA LEU A 309 34.08 0.35 13.51
C LEU A 309 33.67 0.54 14.98
N ALA A 310 32.98 1.63 15.31
CA ALA A 310 32.44 1.85 16.65
C ALA A 310 31.40 0.78 17.04
N ALA A 311 30.49 0.42 16.13
CA ALA A 311 29.51 -0.64 16.37
C ALA A 311 30.17 -2.01 16.57
N MET A 312 31.17 -2.34 15.75
CA MET A 312 31.97 -3.57 15.89
C MET A 312 32.72 -3.61 17.22
N GLY A 313 33.44 -2.54 17.56
CA GLY A 313 34.21 -2.47 18.81
C GLY A 313 33.32 -2.60 20.05
N ALA A 314 32.14 -1.97 20.05
CA ALA A 314 31.19 -2.11 21.14
C ALA A 314 30.66 -3.55 21.27
N ARG A 315 30.33 -4.22 20.16
CA ARG A 315 29.89 -5.63 20.18
C ARG A 315 31.00 -6.56 20.64
N ALA A 316 32.21 -6.36 20.13
CA ALA A 316 33.38 -7.15 20.50
C ALA A 316 33.64 -7.07 22.01
N ALA A 317 33.60 -5.87 22.59
CA ALA A 317 33.74 -5.69 24.04
C ALA A 317 32.60 -6.35 24.83
N ALA A 318 31.35 -6.26 24.36
CA ALA A 318 30.20 -6.82 25.06
C ALA A 318 30.12 -8.36 25.02
N ARG A 319 30.78 -8.99 24.05
CA ARG A 319 30.74 -10.44 23.79
C ARG A 319 32.09 -11.14 23.91
N ASP A 320 33.14 -10.40 24.31
CA ASP A 320 34.52 -10.89 24.38
C ASP A 320 35.02 -11.49 23.05
N LEU A 321 34.78 -10.77 21.95
CA LEU A 321 35.18 -11.20 20.60
C LEU A 321 36.54 -10.59 20.22
N ALA A 322 37.33 -11.35 19.46
CA ALA A 322 38.58 -10.84 18.90
C ALA A 322 38.30 -9.72 17.89
N PHE A 323 38.79 -8.52 18.17
CA PHE A 323 38.68 -7.37 17.28
C PHE A 323 39.87 -6.42 17.51
N ASP A 324 40.60 -6.11 16.43
CA ASP A 324 41.68 -5.13 16.43
C ASP A 324 41.47 -4.13 15.28
N PRO A 325 41.05 -2.88 15.56
CA PRO A 325 40.81 -1.90 14.53
C PRO A 325 42.09 -1.53 13.76
N ALA A 326 43.29 -1.77 14.31
CA ALA A 326 44.55 -1.49 13.59
C ALA A 326 44.76 -2.45 12.40
N ARG A 327 44.15 -3.64 12.42
CA ARG A 327 44.22 -4.64 11.35
C ARG A 327 43.07 -4.51 10.35
N ALA A 328 42.00 -3.84 10.73
CA ALA A 328 40.78 -3.78 9.95
C ALA A 328 40.95 -2.98 8.65
N THR A 329 40.26 -3.42 7.60
CA THR A 329 40.04 -2.67 6.36
C THR A 329 38.54 -2.54 6.13
N VAL A 330 38.04 -1.31 5.96
CA VAL A 330 36.62 -1.02 5.69
C VAL A 330 36.47 -0.53 4.26
N ARG A 331 35.55 -1.15 3.52
CA ARG A 331 35.09 -0.69 2.20
C ARG A 331 33.60 -0.41 2.25
N ILE A 332 33.20 0.71 1.67
CA ILE A 332 31.79 1.08 1.52
C ILE A 332 31.54 1.28 0.03
N GLN A 333 30.56 0.58 -0.55
CA GLN A 333 30.26 0.60 -1.99
C GLN A 333 31.52 0.40 -2.86
N GLY A 334 32.39 -0.52 -2.42
CA GLY A 334 33.66 -0.88 -3.08
C GLY A 334 34.81 0.12 -2.88
N VAL A 335 34.60 1.25 -2.20
CA VAL A 335 35.64 2.26 -1.93
C VAL A 335 36.28 1.98 -0.58
N THR A 336 37.60 1.81 -0.53
CA THR A 336 38.33 1.65 0.73
C THR A 336 38.42 2.99 1.44
N VAL A 337 37.92 3.06 2.67
CA VAL A 337 37.80 4.30 3.45
C VAL A 337 38.60 4.26 4.76
N PHE A 338 39.01 3.08 5.19
CA PHE A 338 39.85 2.85 6.35
C PHE A 338 40.69 1.59 6.14
N ALA A 339 41.97 1.61 6.46
CA ALA A 339 42.85 0.45 6.41
C ALA A 339 44.07 0.65 7.30
N LYS A 340 44.65 -0.45 7.81
CA LYS A 340 45.91 -0.43 8.58
C LYS A 340 45.89 0.54 9.78
N GLY A 341 44.73 0.70 10.43
CA GLY A 341 44.57 1.56 11.59
C GLY A 341 44.39 3.05 11.30
N GLU A 342 44.31 3.45 10.03
CA GLU A 342 44.19 4.85 9.64
C GLU A 342 43.09 5.10 8.59
N PRO A 343 42.48 6.31 8.57
CA PRO A 343 41.59 6.72 7.49
C PRO A 343 42.33 6.74 6.15
N ILE A 344 41.68 6.25 5.10
CA ILE A 344 42.22 6.31 3.73
C ILE A 344 41.57 7.48 2.99
N ALA A 345 42.35 8.23 2.21
CA ALA A 345 41.82 9.30 1.39
C ALA A 345 40.92 8.73 0.28
N PHE A 346 39.72 9.29 0.12
CA PHE A 346 38.76 8.97 -0.94
C PHE A 346 38.06 10.25 -1.42
N ASP A 347 37.32 10.17 -2.52
CA ASP A 347 36.50 11.28 -3.03
C ASP A 347 35.10 11.28 -2.37
N PRO A 348 34.79 12.22 -1.45
CA PRO A 348 33.54 12.17 -0.70
C PRO A 348 32.27 12.37 -1.55
N PRO A 349 32.21 13.31 -2.52
CA PRO A 349 31.08 13.43 -3.44
C PRO A 349 30.76 12.14 -4.21
N SER A 350 31.78 11.45 -4.76
CA SER A 350 31.56 10.19 -5.49
C SER A 350 31.00 9.10 -4.59
N LEU A 351 31.58 8.90 -3.40
CA LEU A 351 31.08 7.86 -2.49
C LEU A 351 29.68 8.20 -1.96
N LYS A 352 29.41 9.47 -1.64
CA LYS A 352 28.07 9.93 -1.25
C LYS A 352 27.02 9.70 -2.34
N ALA A 353 27.39 9.82 -3.62
CA ALA A 353 26.49 9.49 -4.73
C ALA A 353 26.18 7.99 -4.76
N ARG A 354 27.17 7.12 -4.59
CA ARG A 354 26.97 5.65 -4.52
C ARG A 354 26.13 5.21 -3.32
N MET A 355 26.20 5.95 -2.21
CA MET A 355 25.36 5.70 -1.02
C MET A 355 23.87 6.00 -1.23
N ARG A 356 23.50 6.65 -2.34
CA ARG A 356 22.08 6.86 -2.70
C ARG A 356 21.46 5.68 -3.43
N GLU A 357 22.24 4.67 -3.80
CA GLU A 357 21.72 3.46 -4.39
C GLU A 357 20.76 2.74 -3.42
N PRO A 358 19.74 2.03 -3.92
CA PRO A 358 18.78 1.32 -3.09
C PRO A 358 19.40 0.16 -2.30
N ARG A 359 20.61 -0.28 -2.68
CA ARG A 359 21.37 -1.31 -1.98
C ARG A 359 22.74 -0.75 -1.59
N VAL A 360 23.05 -0.78 -0.30
CA VAL A 360 24.32 -0.32 0.25
C VAL A 360 25.09 -1.50 0.82
N ARG A 361 26.31 -1.70 0.32
CA ARG A 361 27.22 -2.75 0.78
C ARG A 361 28.37 -2.17 1.61
N ILE A 362 28.65 -2.83 2.73
CA ILE A 362 29.74 -2.54 3.65
C ILE A 362 30.58 -3.82 3.81
N ASP A 363 31.83 -3.79 3.38
CA ASP A 363 32.77 -4.89 3.55
C ASP A 363 33.78 -4.53 4.64
N VAL A 364 34.01 -5.43 5.59
CA VAL A 364 35.02 -5.27 6.64
C VAL A 364 35.92 -6.50 6.70
N ASP A 365 37.19 -6.34 6.36
CA ASP A 365 38.21 -7.36 6.56
C ASP A 365 38.85 -7.13 7.93
N LEU A 366 38.77 -8.11 8.84
CA LEU A 366 39.33 -8.01 10.19
C LEU A 366 40.82 -8.39 10.24
N GLY A 367 41.32 -9.09 9.24
CA GLY A 367 42.68 -9.59 9.17
C GLY A 367 43.08 -10.54 10.29
N LEU A 368 42.16 -11.18 11.00
CA LEU A 368 42.38 -12.05 12.18
C LEU A 368 42.42 -13.55 11.88
N GLY A 369 41.83 -14.00 10.77
CA GLY A 369 41.69 -15.41 10.41
C GLY A 369 41.12 -15.63 9.01
N ALA A 370 40.32 -16.69 8.83
CA ALA A 370 39.77 -17.09 7.52
C ALA A 370 38.24 -17.20 7.50
N HIS A 371 37.57 -16.85 8.60
CA HIS A 371 36.12 -17.00 8.73
C HIS A 371 35.37 -15.76 8.24
N GLN A 372 34.14 -15.98 7.76
CA GLN A 372 33.28 -14.96 7.19
C GLN A 372 31.94 -14.90 7.91
N GLY A 373 31.32 -13.72 7.89
CA GLY A 373 30.01 -13.45 8.47
C GLY A 373 29.25 -12.45 7.63
N ARG A 374 27.92 -12.52 7.70
CA ARG A 374 27.03 -11.64 6.95
C ARG A 374 25.93 -11.11 7.87
N GLY A 375 25.56 -9.85 7.63
CA GLY A 375 24.37 -9.24 8.20
C GLY A 375 23.59 -8.53 7.10
N LEU A 376 22.29 -8.72 7.07
CA LEU A 376 21.40 -8.17 6.06
C LEU A 376 20.30 -7.36 6.75
N GLY A 377 20.08 -6.12 6.33
CA GLY A 377 19.12 -5.25 6.99
C GLY A 377 18.70 -4.09 6.10
N CYS A 378 18.26 -3.00 6.73
CA CYS A 378 17.85 -1.79 6.05
C CYS A 378 18.34 -0.53 6.79
N ASP A 379 18.18 0.63 6.19
CA ASP A 379 18.38 1.91 6.87
C ASP A 379 17.28 2.20 7.92
N LEU A 380 17.46 3.29 8.67
CA LEU A 380 16.49 3.76 9.66
C LEU A 380 16.02 5.17 9.26
N SER A 381 14.78 5.26 8.76
CA SER A 381 14.17 6.51 8.29
C SER A 381 13.22 7.11 9.34
N TYR A 382 12.70 8.31 9.04
CA TYR A 382 11.62 8.91 9.83
C TYR A 382 10.32 8.09 9.77
N ASP A 383 10.06 7.40 8.66
CA ASP A 383 8.83 6.62 8.49
C ASP A 383 8.80 5.39 9.39
N TYR A 384 9.94 4.76 9.67
CA TYR A 384 10.01 3.70 10.68
C TYR A 384 9.48 4.20 12.04
N VAL A 385 9.95 5.38 12.47
CA VAL A 385 9.54 5.98 13.74
C VAL A 385 8.06 6.34 13.71
N LYS A 386 7.58 6.91 12.61
CA LYS A 386 6.16 7.24 12.42
C LYS A 386 5.28 5.99 12.52
N ILE A 387 5.58 4.95 11.73
CA ILE A 387 4.84 3.68 11.71
C ILE A 387 4.75 3.10 13.12
N ASN A 388 5.86 3.03 13.84
CA ASN A 388 5.94 2.36 15.14
C ASN A 388 5.45 3.22 16.32
N ALA A 389 5.60 4.54 16.27
CA ALA A 389 5.03 5.44 17.28
C ALA A 389 3.49 5.48 17.18
N ASP A 390 2.98 5.40 15.95
CA ASP A 390 1.55 5.39 15.63
C ASP A 390 0.93 3.98 15.77
N TYR A 391 1.76 2.92 15.82
CA TYR A 391 1.32 1.52 15.76
C TYR A 391 0.35 1.12 16.87
N THR A 392 0.47 1.65 18.08
CA THR A 392 -0.41 1.31 19.21
C THR A 392 -1.15 2.51 19.80
N SER A 393 -0.59 3.71 19.66
CA SER A 393 -1.20 4.95 20.17
C SER A 393 -2.48 5.33 19.42
N LEU A 394 -2.69 4.74 18.25
CA LEU A 394 -3.80 5.01 17.36
C LEU A 394 -4.75 3.81 17.20
N ILE A 395 -4.44 2.67 17.84
CA ILE A 395 -5.29 1.46 17.86
C ILE A 395 -6.30 1.54 19.01
N THR A 396 -7.57 1.75 18.68
CA THR A 396 -8.68 1.42 19.58
C THR A 396 -9.13 -0.01 19.30
N ALA A 397 -8.96 -0.91 20.27
CA ALA A 397 -9.58 -2.23 20.24
C ALA A 397 -11.07 -2.09 20.58
N SER A 398 -11.98 -2.48 19.67
CA SER A 398 -13.40 -2.60 20.01
C SER A 398 -13.66 -3.87 20.83
N ALA A 399 -14.80 -3.93 21.52
CA ALA A 399 -15.24 -5.15 22.23
C ALA A 399 -15.39 -6.36 21.28
N GLU A 400 -15.51 -6.13 19.96
CA GLU A 400 -15.55 -7.17 18.92
C GLU A 400 -14.19 -7.47 18.25
N GLY A 401 -13.09 -6.86 18.73
CA GLY A 401 -11.73 -7.15 18.28
C GLY A 401 -11.31 -6.48 16.96
N VAL A 402 -11.99 -5.40 16.54
CA VAL A 402 -11.62 -4.61 15.35
C VAL A 402 -10.57 -3.55 15.74
N VAL A 403 -9.59 -3.34 14.87
CA VAL A 403 -8.49 -2.36 15.02
C VAL A 403 -8.68 -1.19 14.01
N THR A 404 -8.75 0.04 14.50
CA THR A 404 -8.83 1.30 13.70
C THR A 404 -7.67 2.24 14.01
N LYS A 405 -7.38 3.24 13.16
CA LYS A 405 -6.29 4.22 13.29
C LYS A 405 -6.84 5.61 13.66
N ASP A 406 -6.34 6.23 14.74
CA ASP A 406 -6.44 7.68 15.04
C ASP A 406 -5.30 8.43 14.30
N ASP A 407 -5.43 9.68 13.85
CA ASP A 407 -4.40 10.38 13.05
C ASP A 407 -4.12 11.81 13.57
N ARG A 408 -4.32 12.04 14.87
CA ARG A 408 -4.22 13.39 15.44
C ARG A 408 -2.80 13.97 15.42
N LEU A 409 -2.67 15.14 14.78
CA LEU A 409 -1.47 16.00 14.77
C LEU A 409 -0.92 16.33 16.17
N THR A 410 -1.70 16.15 17.25
CA THR A 410 -1.26 16.38 18.64
C THR A 410 -0.01 15.62 19.02
N ASN A 411 0.26 14.47 18.38
CA ASN A 411 1.36 13.57 18.72
C ASN A 411 2.73 14.01 18.19
N TYR A 412 2.77 15.02 17.32
CA TYR A 412 4.02 15.49 16.72
C TYR A 412 4.65 16.66 17.48
N THR A 413 5.99 16.69 17.51
CA THR A 413 6.75 17.74 18.20
C THR A 413 6.44 19.13 17.60
N PRO A 414 6.46 20.21 18.41
CA PRO A 414 6.34 21.57 17.89
C PRO A 414 7.35 21.89 16.78
N GLY A 415 8.55 21.30 16.82
CA GLY A 415 9.57 21.45 15.78
C GLY A 415 9.15 20.85 14.44
N PHE A 416 8.66 19.61 14.44
CA PHE A 416 8.14 18.97 13.24
C PHE A 416 6.94 19.73 12.67
N LYS A 417 6.00 20.13 13.53
CA LYS A 417 4.84 20.94 13.13
C LYS A 417 5.26 22.24 12.44
N ARG A 418 6.27 22.93 12.97
CA ARG A 418 6.81 24.15 12.35
C ARG A 418 7.45 23.86 11.00
N ALA A 419 8.29 22.83 10.89
CA ALA A 419 8.95 22.49 9.63
C ALA A 419 7.91 22.14 8.54
N LEU A 420 6.96 21.27 8.88
CA LEU A 420 5.85 20.88 8.00
C LEU A 420 5.05 22.10 7.55
N LEU A 421 4.70 23.00 8.47
CA LEU A 421 3.97 24.23 8.13
C LEU A 421 4.80 25.16 7.24
N VAL A 422 6.09 25.35 7.50
CA VAL A 422 6.95 26.22 6.70
C VAL A 422 7.11 25.67 5.27
N GLU A 423 7.31 24.36 5.12
CA GLU A 423 7.41 23.70 3.82
C GLU A 423 6.08 23.77 3.06
N ALA A 424 4.97 23.43 3.73
CA ALA A 424 3.63 23.51 3.15
C ALA A 424 3.28 24.95 2.73
N LEU A 425 3.53 25.94 3.58
CA LEU A 425 3.26 27.35 3.26
C LEU A 425 4.13 27.87 2.12
N SER A 426 5.39 27.44 2.03
CA SER A 426 6.27 27.80 0.92
C SER A 426 5.78 27.23 -0.42
N TYR A 427 5.17 26.05 -0.39
CA TYR A 427 4.52 25.46 -1.55
C TYR A 427 3.20 26.19 -1.87
N ILE A 428 2.35 26.42 -0.86
CA ILE A 428 1.07 27.14 -0.98
C ILE A 428 1.25 28.54 -1.58
N ALA A 429 2.30 29.28 -1.17
CA ALA A 429 2.58 30.62 -1.67
C ALA A 429 2.74 30.70 -3.20
N LYS A 430 3.09 29.59 -3.87
CA LYS A 430 3.17 29.53 -5.35
C LYS A 430 1.81 29.62 -6.03
N PHE A 431 0.72 29.37 -5.29
CA PHE A 431 -0.64 29.32 -5.82
C PHE A 431 -1.48 30.56 -5.49
N ALA A 432 -0.90 31.54 -4.80
CA ALA A 432 -1.59 32.79 -4.51
C ALA A 432 -2.00 33.52 -5.80
N GLY A 433 -3.28 33.94 -5.88
CA GLY A 433 -3.90 34.61 -7.02
C GLY A 433 -4.20 33.70 -8.22
N LYS A 434 -3.96 32.38 -8.11
CA LYS A 434 -4.18 31.42 -9.19
C LYS A 434 -5.64 30.99 -9.23
N ARG A 435 -6.20 30.93 -10.44
CA ARG A 435 -7.61 30.55 -10.66
C ARG A 435 -7.73 29.04 -10.77
N ALA A 436 -8.67 28.47 -10.03
CA ALA A 436 -8.93 27.03 -10.04
C ALA A 436 -10.41 26.77 -10.29
N VAL A 437 -10.75 26.15 -11.42
CA VAL A 437 -12.12 25.71 -11.69
C VAL A 437 -12.30 24.31 -11.12
N VAL A 438 -13.32 24.10 -10.29
CA VAL A 438 -13.62 22.83 -9.63
C VAL A 438 -14.98 22.34 -10.10
N CYS A 439 -14.97 21.26 -10.87
CA CYS A 439 -16.15 20.62 -11.43
C CYS A 439 -16.59 19.47 -10.52
N VAL A 440 -17.85 19.49 -10.08
CA VAL A 440 -18.41 18.46 -9.20
C VAL A 440 -19.65 17.85 -9.83
N ARG A 441 -19.65 16.53 -10.03
CA ARG A 441 -20.87 15.81 -10.41
C ARG A 441 -21.70 15.46 -9.17
N GLY A 442 -23.03 15.38 -9.35
CA GLY A 442 -23.97 15.09 -8.27
C GLY A 442 -23.83 13.69 -7.66
N ASP A 443 -23.32 12.73 -8.43
CA ASP A 443 -23.03 11.34 -8.04
C ASP A 443 -21.70 11.19 -7.26
N ALA A 444 -20.81 12.18 -7.31
CA ALA A 444 -19.55 12.14 -6.57
C ALA A 444 -19.70 12.57 -5.09
N LEU A 445 -20.71 13.40 -4.77
CA LEU A 445 -20.96 13.93 -3.42
C LEU A 445 -22.32 13.50 -2.85
N VAL A 446 -22.62 12.19 -2.87
CA VAL A 446 -23.92 11.63 -2.44
C VAL A 446 -24.18 11.79 -0.94
N LYS A 447 -23.13 11.78 -0.11
CA LYS A 447 -23.23 11.87 1.36
C LYS A 447 -23.07 13.31 1.84
N ASP A 448 -23.91 13.74 2.78
CA ASP A 448 -23.82 15.07 3.39
C ASP A 448 -22.45 15.34 4.03
N SER A 449 -21.82 14.31 4.60
CA SER A 449 -20.45 14.41 5.14
C SER A 449 -19.40 14.75 4.07
N LEU A 450 -19.57 14.25 2.84
CA LEU A 450 -18.66 14.54 1.74
C LEU A 450 -18.91 15.95 1.19
N LYS A 451 -20.16 16.40 1.11
CA LYS A 451 -20.50 17.79 0.74
C LYS A 451 -19.92 18.80 1.74
N ALA A 452 -20.00 18.51 3.04
CA ALA A 452 -19.40 19.34 4.09
C ALA A 452 -17.86 19.38 3.96
N THR A 453 -17.24 18.22 3.71
CA THR A 453 -15.78 18.15 3.49
C THR A 453 -15.37 18.93 2.24
N PHE A 454 -16.13 18.81 1.15
CA PHE A 454 -15.90 19.58 -0.07
C PHE A 454 -16.02 21.09 0.19
N ALA A 455 -17.02 21.54 0.94
CA ALA A 455 -17.15 22.95 1.31
C ALA A 455 -15.95 23.45 2.12
N ALA A 456 -15.47 22.64 3.08
CA ALA A 456 -14.27 22.93 3.84
C ALA A 456 -13.02 23.00 2.94
N ASP A 457 -12.89 22.10 1.95
CA ASP A 457 -11.80 22.13 0.99
C ASP A 457 -11.79 23.41 0.17
N ILE A 458 -12.95 23.83 -0.37
CA ILE A 458 -13.04 25.07 -1.14
C ILE A 458 -12.68 26.30 -0.28
N ASN A 459 -13.13 26.35 0.99
CA ASN A 459 -12.72 27.40 1.91
C ASN A 459 -11.20 27.39 2.17
N LEU A 460 -10.60 26.22 2.34
CA LEU A 460 -9.16 26.09 2.52
C LEU A 460 -8.38 26.55 1.29
N LEU A 461 -8.90 26.33 0.07
CA LEU A 461 -8.29 26.86 -1.16
C LEU A 461 -8.34 28.39 -1.22
N ASP A 462 -9.49 28.96 -0.90
CA ASP A 462 -9.66 30.42 -0.82
C ASP A 462 -8.73 31.03 0.24
N ALA A 463 -8.70 30.44 1.44
CA ALA A 463 -7.80 30.85 2.53
C ALA A 463 -6.31 30.67 2.20
N ALA A 464 -5.97 29.70 1.33
CA ALA A 464 -4.62 29.49 0.80
C ALA A 464 -4.25 30.51 -0.32
N GLY A 465 -5.18 31.38 -0.70
CA GLY A 465 -4.99 32.43 -1.69
C GLY A 465 -5.29 32.01 -3.13
N LEU A 466 -5.85 30.83 -3.37
CA LEU A 466 -6.40 30.48 -4.68
C LEU A 466 -7.73 31.18 -4.90
N LEU A 467 -8.14 31.31 -6.16
CA LEU A 467 -9.44 31.86 -6.56
C LEU A 467 -10.31 30.70 -7.10
N PRO A 468 -11.04 29.97 -6.23
CA PRO A 468 -11.85 28.83 -6.66
C PRO A 468 -13.14 29.27 -7.36
N ILE A 469 -13.51 28.53 -8.41
CA ILE A 469 -14.78 28.64 -9.14
C ILE A 469 -15.42 27.26 -9.17
N VAL A 470 -16.61 27.10 -8.62
CA VAL A 470 -17.29 25.80 -8.54
C VAL A 470 -18.28 25.69 -9.70
N VAL A 471 -18.23 24.57 -10.43
CA VAL A 471 -19.22 24.19 -11.45
C VAL A 471 -19.85 22.88 -11.02
N HIS A 472 -21.18 22.80 -10.95
CA HIS A 472 -21.84 21.63 -10.37
C HIS A 472 -22.88 20.99 -11.29
N GLY A 473 -22.96 19.66 -11.25
CA GLY A 473 -24.05 18.89 -11.83
C GLY A 473 -25.17 18.65 -10.83
N GLY A 474 -26.10 17.74 -11.15
CA GLY A 474 -27.20 17.39 -10.24
C GLY A 474 -28.07 16.22 -10.68
N GLY A 475 -27.51 15.28 -11.46
CA GLY A 475 -28.26 14.16 -12.04
C GLY A 475 -29.12 13.39 -11.03
N GLU A 476 -28.56 12.99 -9.89
CA GLU A 476 -29.32 12.27 -8.85
C GLU A 476 -30.51 13.06 -8.29
N GLU A 477 -30.34 14.36 -8.05
CA GLU A 477 -31.41 15.19 -7.48
C GLU A 477 -32.48 15.53 -8.51
N ILE A 478 -32.11 15.58 -9.79
CA ILE A 478 -33.06 15.64 -10.90
C ILE A 478 -33.89 14.34 -10.95
N THR A 479 -33.23 13.18 -10.92
CA THR A 479 -33.92 11.87 -10.88
C THR A 479 -34.84 11.76 -9.67
N ARG A 480 -34.37 12.14 -8.47
CA ARG A 480 -35.16 12.11 -7.24
C ARG A 480 -36.37 13.04 -7.30
N THR A 481 -36.22 14.22 -7.88
CA THR A 481 -37.33 15.16 -8.10
C THR A 481 -38.36 14.58 -9.08
N LEU A 482 -37.92 13.96 -10.17
CA LEU A 482 -38.81 13.31 -11.14
C LEU A 482 -39.61 12.15 -10.53
N GLU A 483 -38.97 11.32 -9.71
CA GLU A 483 -39.65 10.24 -8.97
C GLU A 483 -40.74 10.80 -8.03
N LYS A 484 -40.46 11.91 -7.34
CA LYS A 484 -41.45 12.58 -6.47
C LYS A 484 -42.62 13.20 -7.24
N LEU A 485 -42.41 13.60 -8.49
CA LEU A 485 -43.43 14.15 -9.39
C LEU A 485 -44.25 13.07 -10.12
N GLY A 486 -44.01 11.79 -9.82
CA GLY A 486 -44.81 10.68 -10.33
C GLY A 486 -44.38 10.12 -11.69
N ALA A 487 -43.19 10.49 -12.20
CA ALA A 487 -42.63 9.90 -13.40
C ALA A 487 -42.22 8.43 -13.15
N SER A 488 -42.52 7.52 -14.09
CA SER A 488 -42.19 6.10 -13.93
C SER A 488 -40.71 5.83 -14.24
N ARG A 489 -40.05 4.94 -13.48
CA ARG A 489 -38.63 4.56 -13.67
C ARG A 489 -38.28 4.06 -15.09
N ARG A 490 -39.30 3.70 -15.90
CA ARG A 490 -39.17 3.27 -17.31
C ARG A 490 -39.14 4.42 -18.32
N GLU A 491 -39.68 5.59 -17.99
CA GLU A 491 -39.58 6.80 -18.84
C GLU A 491 -38.24 7.53 -18.63
N ILE A 492 -37.58 7.28 -17.50
CA ILE A 492 -36.24 7.81 -17.16
C ILE A 492 -35.12 7.09 -17.94
N VAL A 493 -35.39 5.91 -18.54
CA VAL A 493 -34.41 5.09 -19.25
C VAL A 493 -34.94 4.69 -20.63
N ARG A 494 -34.70 5.52 -21.65
CA ARG A 494 -34.72 5.11 -23.06
C ARG A 494 -33.65 5.84 -23.87
N SER A 495 -32.48 5.23 -24.02
CA SER A 495 -32.00 4.85 -25.36
C SER A 495 -31.20 3.55 -25.25
N GLU A 496 -31.54 2.57 -26.10
CA GLU A 496 -30.74 1.38 -26.31
C GLU A 496 -29.56 1.78 -27.22
N GLY A 497 -28.32 1.67 -26.73
CA GLY A 497 -27.14 1.65 -27.60
C GLY A 497 -25.96 2.58 -27.32
N GLY A 498 -25.68 2.99 -26.06
CA GLY A 498 -24.45 3.72 -25.71
C GLY A 498 -23.92 3.39 -24.31
N PRO A 499 -22.58 3.40 -24.06
CA PRO A 499 -21.99 2.95 -22.81
C PRO A 499 -22.13 4.01 -21.69
N LEU A 500 -23.02 3.73 -20.72
CA LEU A 500 -23.09 4.25 -19.35
C LEU A 500 -22.67 5.72 -19.10
N GLY A 501 -23.67 6.60 -19.20
CA GLY A 501 -23.89 7.72 -18.28
C GLY A 501 -25.35 7.67 -17.84
N HIS A 502 -25.66 7.99 -16.59
CA HIS A 502 -27.05 8.15 -16.15
C HIS A 502 -27.66 9.39 -16.83
N GLU A 503 -28.07 9.25 -18.09
CA GLU A 503 -28.89 10.24 -18.79
C GLU A 503 -30.29 10.21 -18.18
N VAL A 504 -30.72 11.37 -17.68
CA VAL A 504 -32.10 11.58 -17.26
C VAL A 504 -32.97 11.56 -18.52
N GLY A 505 -33.69 10.46 -18.75
CA GLY A 505 -34.70 10.40 -19.80
C GLY A 505 -35.74 11.53 -19.68
N GLU A 506 -36.06 12.14 -20.83
CA GLU A 506 -37.20 13.03 -21.11
C GLU A 506 -37.58 14.13 -20.09
N ALA A 507 -36.68 14.58 -19.22
CA ALA A 507 -36.96 15.68 -18.30
C ALA A 507 -37.25 17.01 -19.03
N ASP A 508 -38.22 17.78 -18.53
CA ASP A 508 -38.49 19.16 -18.98
C ASP A 508 -37.27 20.06 -18.68
N PRO A 509 -36.67 20.74 -19.67
CA PRO A 509 -35.55 21.67 -19.47
C PRO A 509 -35.79 22.71 -18.37
N LYS A 510 -37.02 23.19 -18.20
CA LYS A 510 -37.37 24.16 -17.15
C LYS A 510 -37.32 23.54 -15.76
N MET A 511 -37.64 22.25 -15.64
CA MET A 511 -37.51 21.51 -14.38
C MET A 511 -36.05 21.24 -14.06
N VAL A 512 -35.24 20.86 -15.06
CA VAL A 512 -33.79 20.68 -14.89
C VAL A 512 -33.14 21.99 -14.42
N GLU A 513 -33.47 23.11 -15.05
CA GLU A 513 -33.01 24.45 -14.63
C GLU A 513 -33.44 24.75 -13.19
N MET A 514 -34.71 24.51 -12.84
CA MET A 514 -35.23 24.72 -11.49
C MET A 514 -34.50 23.88 -10.43
N VAL A 515 -34.18 22.62 -10.71
CA VAL A 515 -33.48 21.74 -9.75
C VAL A 515 -32.02 22.15 -9.62
N LEU A 516 -31.31 22.35 -10.73
CA LEU A 516 -29.89 22.70 -10.70
C LEU A 516 -29.68 24.08 -10.06
N THR A 517 -30.35 25.11 -10.55
CA THR A 517 -30.16 26.48 -10.08
C THR A 517 -30.90 26.74 -8.76
N GLY A 518 -32.13 26.24 -8.62
CA GLY A 518 -32.98 26.55 -7.46
C GLY A 518 -32.72 25.70 -6.23
N ARG A 519 -32.17 24.49 -6.37
CA ARG A 519 -31.97 23.56 -5.25
C ARG A 519 -30.52 23.17 -5.03
N VAL A 520 -29.87 22.59 -6.05
CA VAL A 520 -28.49 22.07 -5.88
C VAL A 520 -27.50 23.22 -5.65
N SER A 521 -27.58 24.29 -6.46
CA SER A 521 -26.73 25.48 -6.29
C SER A 521 -26.91 26.10 -4.90
N ASN A 522 -28.16 26.32 -4.47
CA ASN A 522 -28.46 26.91 -3.16
C ASN A 522 -28.00 26.05 -1.98
N GLU A 523 -28.07 24.72 -2.10
CA GLU A 523 -27.53 23.79 -1.10
C GLU A 523 -26.01 23.93 -0.98
N LEU A 524 -25.29 23.89 -2.10
CA LEU A 524 -23.83 24.04 -2.13
C LEU A 524 -23.40 25.42 -1.60
N VAL A 525 -24.08 26.48 -2.03
CA VAL A 525 -23.82 27.85 -1.54
C VAL A 525 -24.04 27.94 -0.02
N SER A 526 -25.07 27.28 0.50
CA SER A 526 -25.34 27.27 1.94
C SER A 526 -24.23 26.57 2.72
N LEU A 527 -23.75 25.41 2.23
CA LEU A 527 -22.64 24.68 2.84
C LEU A 527 -21.33 25.45 2.78
N LEU A 528 -21.00 26.03 1.63
CA LEU A 528 -19.82 26.87 1.44
C LEU A 528 -19.83 28.09 2.37
N ASN A 529 -20.98 28.73 2.55
CA ASN A 529 -21.11 29.87 3.46
C ASN A 529 -21.10 29.48 4.94
N GLN A 530 -21.55 28.28 5.31
CA GLN A 530 -21.34 27.75 6.68
C GLN A 530 -19.84 27.61 6.99
N GLU A 531 -19.05 27.25 5.99
CA GLU A 531 -17.59 27.20 6.05
C GLU A 531 -16.91 28.55 5.76
N GLN A 532 -17.66 29.65 5.68
CA GLN A 532 -17.17 31.03 5.48
C GLN A 532 -16.58 31.36 4.09
N ALA A 533 -16.75 30.50 3.07
CA ALA A 533 -16.18 30.68 1.73
C ALA A 533 -16.85 31.75 0.84
N ARG A 534 -17.68 32.66 1.39
CA ARG A 534 -18.39 33.75 0.68
C ARG A 534 -18.90 33.33 -0.72
N ALA A 535 -19.72 32.28 -0.78
CA ALA A 535 -20.19 31.70 -2.03
C ALA A 535 -21.42 32.41 -2.61
N VAL A 536 -21.49 32.53 -3.94
CA VAL A 536 -22.64 33.09 -4.69
C VAL A 536 -23.07 32.11 -5.78
N GLY A 537 -24.33 31.70 -5.73
CA GLY A 537 -24.94 30.86 -6.76
C GLY A 537 -25.35 31.67 -7.97
N ILE A 538 -24.89 31.26 -9.15
CA ILE A 538 -25.30 31.80 -10.45
C ILE A 538 -25.55 30.66 -11.44
N SER A 539 -26.31 30.95 -12.47
CA SER A 539 -26.46 30.09 -13.65
C SER A 539 -25.64 30.62 -14.81
N GLY A 540 -25.37 29.77 -15.80
CA GLY A 540 -24.75 30.23 -17.05
C GLY A 540 -25.58 31.28 -17.83
N LYS A 541 -26.86 31.50 -17.50
CA LYS A 541 -27.66 32.57 -18.11
C LYS A 541 -27.35 33.94 -17.52
N ASP A 542 -26.89 33.98 -16.27
CA ASP A 542 -26.66 35.23 -15.54
C ASP A 542 -25.49 35.99 -16.18
N GLY A 543 -25.74 37.25 -16.53
CA GLY A 543 -24.78 38.07 -17.28
C GLY A 543 -24.46 37.56 -18.69
N GLY A 544 -25.16 36.54 -19.19
CA GLY A 544 -24.83 35.87 -20.45
C GLY A 544 -23.56 35.03 -20.39
N LEU A 545 -23.20 34.53 -19.19
CA LEU A 545 -21.97 33.79 -18.93
C LEU A 545 -21.73 32.62 -19.91
N LEU A 546 -22.74 31.82 -20.21
CA LEU A 546 -22.70 30.70 -21.16
C LEU A 546 -23.76 30.93 -22.25
N ARG A 547 -23.32 31.17 -23.49
CA ARG A 547 -24.20 31.15 -24.68
C ARG A 547 -24.27 29.73 -25.21
N ALA A 548 -25.47 29.27 -25.56
CA ALA A 548 -25.66 27.92 -26.07
C ALA A 548 -26.58 27.89 -27.29
N LYS A 549 -26.40 26.89 -28.15
CA LYS A 549 -27.34 26.56 -29.23
C LYS A 549 -27.88 25.15 -29.02
N ARG A 550 -29.03 24.88 -29.63
CA ARG A 550 -29.64 23.54 -29.60
C ARG A 550 -28.77 22.54 -30.39
N SER A 551 -28.45 21.40 -29.78
CA SER A 551 -27.78 20.26 -30.44
C SER A 551 -28.79 19.16 -30.79
N GLU A 552 -28.39 18.14 -31.57
CA GLU A 552 -29.21 16.94 -31.81
C GLU A 552 -29.43 16.19 -30.48
N GLY A 553 -30.60 16.41 -29.87
CA GLY A 553 -30.94 15.97 -28.51
C GLY A 553 -31.67 17.07 -27.72
N ARG A 554 -31.71 16.96 -26.38
CA ARG A 554 -32.18 18.03 -25.47
C ARG A 554 -31.05 18.71 -24.66
N HIS A 555 -29.78 18.46 -25.00
CA HIS A 555 -28.62 19.19 -24.46
C HIS A 555 -28.23 20.37 -25.38
N GLY A 556 -27.75 21.46 -24.77
CA GLY A 556 -27.18 22.59 -25.49
C GLY A 556 -25.69 22.39 -25.77
N GLU A 557 -25.22 22.95 -26.89
CA GLU A 557 -23.79 23.08 -27.19
C GLU A 557 -23.34 24.49 -26.86
N ILE A 558 -22.24 24.63 -26.11
CA ILE A 558 -21.68 25.94 -25.74
C ILE A 558 -21.11 26.63 -26.98
N VAL A 559 -21.54 27.87 -27.22
CA VAL A 559 -21.11 28.70 -28.35
C VAL A 559 -20.04 29.69 -27.92
N SER A 560 -20.23 30.33 -26.75
CA SER A 560 -19.26 31.28 -26.21
C SER A 560 -19.40 31.42 -24.69
N VAL A 561 -18.32 31.85 -24.03
CA VAL A 561 -18.27 32.11 -22.60
C VAL A 561 -17.89 33.57 -22.34
N ASP A 562 -18.72 34.31 -21.60
CA ASP A 562 -18.44 35.68 -21.14
C ASP A 562 -18.12 35.70 -19.65
N VAL A 563 -16.84 35.88 -19.32
CA VAL A 563 -16.34 35.80 -17.95
C VAL A 563 -16.46 37.11 -17.17
N THR A 564 -17.01 38.18 -17.76
CA THR A 564 -17.05 39.52 -17.13
C THR A 564 -17.69 39.49 -15.73
N LEU A 565 -18.78 38.74 -15.57
CA LEU A 565 -19.45 38.57 -14.28
C LEU A 565 -18.57 37.81 -13.28
N LEU A 566 -17.87 36.76 -13.73
CA LEU A 566 -16.96 35.98 -12.88
C LEU A 566 -15.78 36.82 -12.41
N GLU A 567 -15.20 37.65 -13.28
CA GLU A 567 -14.10 38.54 -12.92
C GLU A 567 -14.52 39.56 -11.85
N LEU A 568 -15.75 40.08 -11.92
CA LEU A 568 -16.30 40.98 -10.90
C LEU A 568 -16.44 40.28 -9.54
N LEU A 569 -17.01 39.06 -9.53
CA LEU A 569 -17.21 38.29 -8.30
C LEU A 569 -15.87 37.91 -7.66
N LEU A 570 -14.94 37.38 -8.45
CA LEU A 570 -13.60 37.01 -8.00
C LEU A 570 -12.82 38.24 -7.48
N GLY A 571 -12.95 39.39 -8.15
CA GLY A 571 -12.34 40.65 -7.71
C GLY A 571 -12.92 41.21 -6.39
N LYS A 572 -14.03 40.64 -5.90
CA LYS A 572 -14.64 40.96 -4.60
C LYS A 572 -14.55 39.82 -3.60
N GLU A 573 -13.72 38.81 -3.89
CA GLU A 573 -13.48 37.63 -3.05
C GLU A 573 -14.77 36.84 -2.78
N TYR A 574 -15.60 36.70 -3.81
CA TYR A 574 -16.71 35.75 -3.80
C TYR A 574 -16.30 34.49 -4.55
N VAL A 575 -16.75 33.33 -4.05
CA VAL A 575 -16.60 32.03 -4.72
C VAL A 575 -17.84 31.79 -5.60
N PRO A 576 -17.72 31.85 -6.94
CA PRO A 576 -18.87 31.62 -7.82
C PRO A 576 -19.22 30.13 -7.83
N VAL A 577 -20.50 29.82 -7.69
CA VAL A 577 -21.06 28.46 -7.79
C VAL A 577 -22.02 28.41 -8.97
N ILE A 578 -21.62 27.73 -10.03
CA ILE A 578 -22.20 27.86 -11.36
C ILE A 578 -23.00 26.61 -11.72
N SER A 579 -24.27 26.80 -12.07
CA SER A 579 -25.08 25.75 -12.70
C SER A 579 -24.92 25.77 -14.24
N PRO A 580 -24.77 24.59 -14.90
CA PRO A 580 -24.48 24.48 -16.32
C PRO A 580 -25.75 24.65 -17.18
N ILE A 581 -26.34 25.85 -17.12
CA ILE A 581 -27.49 26.25 -17.92
C ILE A 581 -27.07 27.38 -18.87
N GLY A 582 -27.08 27.13 -20.18
CA GLY A 582 -26.74 28.11 -21.21
C GLY A 582 -27.95 28.92 -21.68
N LEU A 583 -27.71 30.15 -22.11
CA LEU A 583 -28.69 31.04 -22.72
C LEU A 583 -28.68 30.90 -24.24
N GLY A 584 -29.82 30.53 -24.82
CA GLY A 584 -30.03 30.52 -26.27
C GLY A 584 -30.36 31.88 -26.86
N ASP A 585 -30.17 32.01 -28.17
CA ASP A 585 -30.56 33.21 -28.93
C ASP A 585 -32.09 33.39 -28.99
N ASP A 586 -32.84 32.32 -28.72
CA ASP A 586 -34.29 32.30 -28.55
C ASP A 586 -34.74 32.76 -27.14
N GLY A 587 -33.79 33.02 -26.24
CA GLY A 587 -34.04 33.39 -24.85
C GLY A 587 -34.36 32.21 -23.92
N GLU A 588 -34.33 30.98 -24.42
CA GLU A 588 -34.58 29.77 -23.63
C GLU A 588 -33.30 29.27 -22.93
N GLY A 589 -33.50 28.50 -21.85
CA GLY A 589 -32.42 27.87 -21.09
C GLY A 589 -32.11 26.47 -21.62
N TYR A 590 -30.83 26.18 -21.87
CA TYR A 590 -30.37 24.87 -22.33
C TYR A 590 -29.47 24.21 -21.28
N SER A 591 -29.78 22.98 -20.89
CA SER A 591 -28.89 22.20 -20.03
C SER A 591 -27.64 21.78 -20.78
N LEU A 592 -26.47 22.05 -20.19
CA LEU A 592 -25.16 21.79 -20.77
C LEU A 592 -24.48 20.63 -20.04
N ASP A 593 -23.53 19.96 -20.71
CA ASP A 593 -22.65 19.04 -20.01
C ASP A 593 -21.81 19.79 -18.97
N THR A 594 -21.69 19.19 -17.78
CA THR A 594 -21.05 19.84 -16.63
C THR A 594 -19.53 19.94 -16.83
N HIS A 595 -18.90 18.92 -17.39
CA HIS A 595 -17.45 18.92 -17.63
C HIS A 595 -17.09 19.88 -18.77
N ALA A 596 -17.89 19.90 -19.84
CA ALA A 596 -17.72 20.84 -20.93
C ALA A 596 -17.86 22.28 -20.44
N ALA A 597 -18.90 22.60 -19.65
CA ALA A 597 -19.06 23.92 -19.06
C ALA A 597 -17.86 24.31 -18.19
N ALA A 598 -17.39 23.41 -17.33
CA ALA A 598 -16.21 23.67 -16.49
C ALA A 598 -14.93 23.88 -17.32
N ALA A 599 -14.73 23.10 -18.37
CA ALA A 599 -13.58 23.23 -19.26
C ALA A 599 -13.60 24.56 -20.02
N GLU A 600 -14.73 24.94 -20.63
CA GLU A 600 -14.86 26.20 -21.37
C GLU A 600 -14.70 27.43 -20.45
N ILE A 601 -15.25 27.37 -19.22
CA ILE A 601 -15.04 28.42 -18.21
C ILE A 601 -13.56 28.51 -17.82
N ALA A 602 -12.89 27.37 -17.60
CA ALA A 602 -11.46 27.34 -17.26
C ALA A 602 -10.60 27.94 -18.38
N VAL A 603 -10.91 27.63 -19.63
CA VAL A 603 -10.24 28.19 -20.82
C VAL A 603 -10.46 29.70 -20.90
N ALA A 604 -11.71 30.16 -20.81
CA ALA A 604 -12.05 31.58 -20.91
C ALA A 604 -11.41 32.42 -19.78
N LEU A 605 -11.32 31.88 -18.57
CA LEU A 605 -10.67 32.51 -17.42
C LEU A 605 -9.14 32.41 -17.43
N LYS A 606 -8.55 31.66 -18.37
CA LYS A 606 -7.13 31.26 -18.34
C LYS A 606 -6.75 30.67 -16.99
N ALA A 607 -7.56 29.75 -16.49
CA ALA A 607 -7.34 29.11 -15.21
C ALA A 607 -6.03 28.33 -15.22
N ASP A 608 -5.27 28.41 -14.13
CA ASP A 608 -4.06 27.61 -13.98
C ASP A 608 -4.40 26.12 -13.79
N LYS A 609 -5.60 25.85 -13.23
CA LYS A 609 -6.04 24.51 -12.85
C LYS A 609 -7.51 24.30 -13.17
N LEU A 610 -7.81 23.11 -13.67
CA LEU A 610 -9.15 22.52 -13.72
C LEU A 610 -9.13 21.23 -12.88
N ILE A 611 -10.07 21.11 -11.94
CA ILE A 611 -10.20 19.94 -11.06
C ILE A 611 -11.54 19.28 -11.37
N LEU A 612 -11.50 18.02 -11.74
CA LEU A 612 -12.66 17.23 -12.13
C LEU A 612 -12.89 16.18 -11.05
N ILE A 613 -13.92 16.39 -10.24
CA ILE A 613 -14.30 15.46 -9.17
C ILE A 613 -15.14 14.34 -9.75
N ALA A 614 -14.62 13.12 -9.67
CA ALA A 614 -15.23 11.89 -10.16
C ALA A 614 -15.61 10.95 -9.00
N ASP A 615 -16.40 9.92 -9.31
CA ASP A 615 -16.71 8.80 -8.42
C ASP A 615 -15.69 7.65 -8.52
N ALA A 616 -14.49 7.95 -9.04
CA ALA A 616 -13.40 7.02 -9.25
C ALA A 616 -12.07 7.60 -8.74
N PRO A 617 -11.07 6.77 -8.40
CA PRO A 617 -9.73 7.21 -7.98
C PRO A 617 -9.03 8.13 -8.98
N GLY A 618 -9.38 8.02 -10.27
CA GLY A 618 -8.76 8.73 -11.40
C GLY A 618 -8.88 7.86 -12.66
N ILE A 619 -8.00 8.09 -13.63
CA ILE A 619 -7.93 7.28 -14.85
C ILE A 619 -7.16 5.99 -14.53
N LEU A 620 -7.82 4.84 -14.73
CA LEU A 620 -7.27 3.53 -14.42
C LEU A 620 -6.81 2.79 -15.69
N GLN A 621 -5.75 1.99 -15.57
CA GLN A 621 -5.33 1.00 -16.57
C GLN A 621 -5.10 -0.33 -15.86
N GLU A 622 -5.79 -1.39 -16.29
CA GLU A 622 -5.70 -2.73 -15.70
C GLU A 622 -5.98 -2.77 -14.18
N GLY A 623 -6.77 -1.81 -13.68
CA GLY A 623 -7.11 -1.68 -12.26
C GLY A 623 -6.12 -0.83 -11.44
N GLU A 624 -5.03 -0.36 -12.05
CA GLU A 624 -4.06 0.54 -11.42
C GLU A 624 -4.31 2.00 -11.82
N LEU A 625 -4.13 2.92 -10.86
CA LEU A 625 -4.27 4.35 -11.09
C LEU A 625 -3.06 4.90 -11.87
N ILE A 626 -3.33 5.60 -12.96
CA ILE A 626 -2.32 6.41 -13.63
C ILE A 626 -2.27 7.76 -12.93
N SER A 627 -1.23 8.00 -12.14
CA SER A 627 -1.10 9.24 -11.36
C SER A 627 -0.77 10.46 -12.20
N GLU A 628 -0.06 10.28 -13.33
CA GLU A 628 0.37 11.36 -14.22
C GLU A 628 0.34 10.95 -15.69
N MET A 629 -0.10 11.85 -16.57
CA MET A 629 -0.02 11.66 -18.02
C MET A 629 -0.01 13.00 -18.78
N THR A 630 0.41 12.96 -20.04
CA THR A 630 0.28 14.09 -20.98
C THR A 630 -1.04 14.02 -21.76
N ALA A 631 -1.47 15.13 -22.36
CA ALA A 631 -2.63 15.17 -23.24
C ALA A 631 -2.49 14.23 -24.45
N ALA A 632 -1.28 14.04 -24.96
CA ALA A 632 -1.00 13.07 -26.01
C ALA A 632 -1.25 11.63 -25.55
N GLN A 633 -0.76 11.27 -24.35
CA GLN A 633 -0.96 9.95 -23.77
C GLN A 633 -2.45 9.69 -23.45
N LEU A 634 -3.16 10.68 -22.96
CA LEU A 634 -4.61 10.57 -22.73
C LEU A 634 -5.35 10.31 -24.05
N SER A 635 -5.00 11.04 -25.12
CA SER A 635 -5.59 10.86 -26.45
C SER A 635 -5.35 9.45 -27.00
N GLU A 636 -4.15 8.92 -26.81
CA GLU A 636 -3.80 7.54 -27.20
C GLU A 636 -4.63 6.51 -26.41
N LYS A 637 -4.78 6.70 -25.10
CA LYS A 637 -5.57 5.79 -24.24
C LYS A 637 -7.06 5.79 -24.58
N ILE A 638 -7.60 6.94 -25.01
CA ILE A 638 -8.96 7.01 -25.56
C ILE A 638 -9.05 6.19 -26.84
N ALA A 639 -8.10 6.35 -27.77
CA ALA A 639 -8.08 5.61 -29.04
C ALA A 639 -7.91 4.09 -28.85
N GLN A 640 -7.20 3.67 -27.80
CA GLN A 640 -7.01 2.27 -27.41
C GLN A 640 -8.23 1.67 -26.68
N GLY A 641 -9.26 2.46 -26.37
CA GLY A 641 -10.43 1.99 -25.63
C GLY A 641 -10.15 1.69 -24.16
N ILE A 642 -9.09 2.26 -23.57
CA ILE A 642 -8.77 2.13 -22.14
C ILE A 642 -9.69 3.03 -21.32
N VAL A 643 -9.98 4.23 -21.82
CA VAL A 643 -10.94 5.17 -21.22
C VAL A 643 -12.32 4.92 -21.84
N VAL A 644 -13.28 4.46 -21.04
CA VAL A 644 -14.62 4.06 -21.50
C VAL A 644 -15.73 4.61 -20.60
N GLY A 645 -16.98 4.60 -21.10
CA GLY A 645 -18.16 5.04 -20.36
C GLY A 645 -18.12 6.53 -20.00
N GLY A 646 -18.74 6.91 -18.88
CA GLY A 646 -18.78 8.30 -18.39
C GLY A 646 -17.41 8.96 -18.13
N MET A 647 -16.32 8.19 -18.10
CA MET A 647 -14.95 8.72 -18.01
C MET A 647 -14.49 9.38 -19.31
N LEU A 648 -15.11 9.03 -20.45
CA LEU A 648 -14.75 9.53 -21.77
C LEU A 648 -15.09 11.02 -21.94
N GLU A 649 -16.24 11.47 -21.44
CA GLU A 649 -16.67 12.87 -21.50
C GLU A 649 -15.75 13.79 -20.67
N LEU A 650 -15.39 13.31 -19.48
CA LEU A 650 -14.43 13.98 -18.61
C LEU A 650 -13.05 14.06 -19.28
N ALA A 651 -12.58 12.96 -19.89
CA ALA A 651 -11.31 12.92 -20.59
C ALA A 651 -11.26 13.87 -21.81
N HIS A 652 -12.32 13.92 -22.62
CA HIS A 652 -12.43 14.89 -23.71
C HIS A 652 -12.45 16.34 -23.22
N SER A 653 -13.13 16.61 -22.11
CA SER A 653 -13.15 17.94 -21.50
C SER A 653 -11.77 18.35 -20.95
N ALA A 654 -11.03 17.40 -20.38
CA ALA A 654 -9.66 17.61 -19.94
C ALA A 654 -8.72 17.96 -21.11
N LEU A 655 -8.80 17.20 -22.21
CA LEU A 655 -8.04 17.48 -23.44
C LEU A 655 -8.36 18.87 -23.99
N ARG A 656 -9.64 19.24 -24.01
CA ARG A 656 -10.07 20.56 -24.47
C ARG A 656 -9.52 21.69 -23.59
N ALA A 657 -9.58 21.52 -22.28
CA ALA A 657 -9.04 22.50 -21.33
C ALA A 657 -7.53 22.73 -21.53
N ILE A 658 -6.76 21.64 -21.65
CA ILE A 658 -5.31 21.72 -21.90
C ILE A 658 -5.03 22.38 -23.26
N ALA A 659 -5.73 21.98 -24.32
CA ALA A 659 -5.57 22.59 -25.64
C ALA A 659 -5.94 24.09 -25.65
N GLY A 660 -6.89 24.49 -24.81
CA GLY A 660 -7.28 25.89 -24.61
C GLY A 660 -6.36 26.70 -23.68
N GLY A 661 -5.27 26.11 -23.18
CA GLY A 661 -4.23 26.80 -22.41
C GLY A 661 -4.35 26.70 -20.89
N VAL A 662 -5.21 25.81 -20.36
CA VAL A 662 -5.18 25.45 -18.93
C VAL A 662 -3.90 24.67 -18.65
N ALA A 663 -3.15 25.06 -17.63
CA ALA A 663 -1.82 24.49 -17.40
C ALA A 663 -1.85 23.05 -16.86
N ARG A 664 -2.87 22.70 -16.06
CA ARG A 664 -3.01 21.39 -15.42
C ARG A 664 -4.48 21.02 -15.28
N VAL A 665 -4.83 19.78 -15.60
CA VAL A 665 -6.13 19.20 -15.28
C VAL A 665 -5.94 18.05 -14.30
N HIS A 666 -6.71 18.06 -13.21
CA HIS A 666 -6.66 17.03 -12.18
C HIS A 666 -7.97 16.25 -12.17
N VAL A 667 -7.91 14.92 -12.09
CA VAL A 667 -9.07 14.04 -11.89
C VAL A 667 -8.98 13.43 -10.50
N VAL A 668 -9.95 13.71 -9.63
CA VAL A 668 -9.87 13.41 -8.19
C VAL A 668 -11.10 12.62 -7.73
N ASP A 669 -10.90 11.67 -6.81
CA ASP A 669 -11.99 10.91 -6.19
C ASP A 669 -12.76 11.77 -5.17
N GLY A 670 -14.02 12.08 -5.47
CA GLY A 670 -14.91 12.84 -4.59
C GLY A 670 -15.34 12.10 -3.33
N ARG A 671 -15.07 10.79 -3.23
CA ARG A 671 -15.41 9.96 -2.05
C ARG A 671 -14.31 9.99 -1.00
N VAL A 672 -13.12 10.50 -1.33
CA VAL A 672 -11.99 10.63 -0.42
C VAL A 672 -12.07 12.00 0.27
N PRO A 673 -12.21 12.05 1.60
CA PRO A 673 -12.19 13.31 2.34
C PRO A 673 -10.90 14.09 2.07
N HIS A 674 -11.00 15.39 1.85
CA HIS A 674 -9.88 16.28 1.55
C HIS A 674 -9.09 15.91 0.28
N GLY A 675 -9.69 15.16 -0.65
CA GLY A 675 -9.04 14.75 -1.90
C GLY A 675 -8.60 15.94 -2.77
N VAL A 676 -9.38 17.02 -2.78
CA VAL A 676 -9.05 18.24 -3.52
C VAL A 676 -7.77 18.90 -2.97
N ILE A 677 -7.65 18.97 -1.65
CA ILE A 677 -6.47 19.53 -0.97
C ILE A 677 -5.26 18.64 -1.21
N ALA A 678 -5.40 17.33 -1.04
CA ALA A 678 -4.30 16.39 -1.21
C ALA A 678 -3.72 16.41 -2.64
N GLU A 679 -4.57 16.52 -3.65
CA GLU A 679 -4.13 16.58 -5.05
C GLU A 679 -3.44 17.90 -5.41
N LEU A 680 -3.85 19.00 -4.80
CA LEU A 680 -3.29 20.32 -5.12
C LEU A 680 -1.92 20.56 -4.48
N PHE A 681 -1.64 19.92 -3.35
CA PHE A 681 -0.49 20.23 -2.50
C PHE A 681 0.56 19.12 -2.40
N THR A 682 0.52 18.13 -3.29
CA THR A 682 1.52 17.04 -3.33
C THR A 682 2.21 16.94 -4.69
N ASP A 683 3.47 16.48 -4.67
CA ASP A 683 4.28 16.24 -5.88
C ASP A 683 4.01 14.85 -6.51
N ARG A 684 3.11 14.06 -5.92
CA ARG A 684 2.63 12.77 -6.43
C ARG A 684 1.13 12.72 -6.22
N GLY A 685 0.36 12.76 -7.31
CA GLY A 685 -1.10 12.86 -7.27
C GLY A 685 -1.77 11.73 -6.49
N VAL A 686 -2.82 12.08 -5.74
CA VAL A 686 -3.79 11.13 -5.18
C VAL A 686 -4.85 10.73 -6.21
N GLY A 687 -4.94 11.47 -7.32
CA GLY A 687 -5.68 11.13 -8.53
C GLY A 687 -4.81 11.20 -9.79
N THR A 688 -5.40 11.53 -10.93
CA THR A 688 -4.69 11.64 -12.21
C THR A 688 -4.42 13.11 -12.56
N LEU A 689 -3.14 13.48 -12.67
CA LEU A 689 -2.69 14.76 -13.23
C LEU A 689 -2.47 14.65 -14.74
N ILE A 690 -3.11 15.53 -15.50
CA ILE A 690 -2.96 15.67 -16.94
C ILE A 690 -2.26 17.00 -17.24
N THR A 691 -1.21 16.93 -18.05
CA THR A 691 -0.38 18.07 -18.46
C THR A 691 -0.32 18.20 -19.99
N PRO A 692 0.11 19.36 -20.55
CA PRO A 692 0.23 19.59 -21.99
C PRO A 692 0.96 18.50 -22.78
#